data_AF-H1YZT0-F1
#
_entry.id   AF-H1YZT0-F1
#
_cell.length_a   1.000
_cell.length_b   1.000
_cell.length_c   1.000
_cell.angle_alpha   90.00
_cell.angle_beta   90.00
_cell.angle_gamma   90.00
#
_symmetry.space_group_name_H-M   'P 1'
#
loop_
_entity.id
_entity.type
_entity.pdbx_description
1 polymer ?
#
loop_
_entity_poly.entity_id
_entity_poly.type
_entity_poly.pdbx_seq_one_letter_code
_entity_poly.pdbx_strand_id
1 'polypeptide(L)'
;MKKLKLISLAFLCIALIFGVASAATLSINPADTDLAMGEKALLAVNVADVQGLGSFDIDVTWDSSIVSLSDGTDVIAGPSIDNLQSNVQRGRVRLAGLNSTLEGISGSETLCYLNFTGVGDNGQTSDVNIKVNRYGFLNSTFGKDIPVDQINQGKITARVSNTIDARIGVAGREVPDDKETTIKATVANQRNYETSKLNVNVTFTKDSAEVKKETYSDVVIAPGGKFIRDIAWTPGAEGLYLVNITVTSEDAVKGRPSDEKSINAIDYQLDIIGDHAYGYSSARVDNWFYFYFRVEANKAGNVILNVNAPEGFEIYGGENQTKYLYNSNYNYVYVHMRTSNPGNYAGDDFTFNMSANGKSDSIKGRDIRIYVPSMEVNSIGTEVVSDGSSADFIFNTLHTNNTNRNSTVIVAQLGAQGRTLSGLGYLVGYPYGCVEQTTSKMMASLNVKNYYLGRDDPPDDFDRIRNRANESVERGINVLVNGKLRGQHDDGGWSLWGYGSSEASSSSYASYTLAKINRTDEDLRHLLNGKISSGGTVQPNTVNFDMLIKWFNKNHKTESGTMYWEWEAPVCHSWTSQSNTPFVMLIHSMINETCEVKGEYKDYMLRNMENATKYVVNNINTGRISGDDKNMATALSLWGLEAFGITSADVSQEALDTAKTTAREYLIEAQSKEDGSWSTGSKYGWSNTGRITESTAYAILALNATGITGDNTTITDGINWLVNQYENGGKWGYTWASQAAIDALITCQGSVKTSGTVSVDIDSGSIVKNVALSDAAGTQRVEVTLTEDEMKTLMSGGTRTRGITGNPFGEVRYHTVDVTLTGDGPVIVSVENTQWAPLNEIDNLIRNSQTIQDLDAGETVHFTMFNRNIDDSAEIDDISNFTLAYSSSPDPLVVGKEGEITVGVTSDVDLFSPMIEVPIAGFVFDNTSGINDKSISFEVLNSTANAEQDSIFIQPEQWVADTPYSYSFKVTPDDYGTLNMSFRIIPLYDDEKVAIAGHNFDVTGNGSVTINVQNENYNAVKADNITVDGVKVFDTSSYTFSDLPIGNFSLSVKKADYPEVHGTVGITYNKTSIYNVTMPTSMDEPVLIFSEGDSGSIAGSSHTPGVLSAMKKENMTYNVSVMGEGGRLAIALKFPMRYLMTDPVVKLNGVVLGADEYELTRGTFVYDKDSGTYSTTDSTLVIYNSPSGTNYIELEFEGGIWGDADNSGEVDLFDALDILDFYLGNIEGFDTYDYPNVDDLNSDTIDLFDALKVLDRYLGNVNEFYN
;
A
#
# COMPACT_ATOMS: atom_id res chain seq x y z
N MET A 1 -113.12 42.37 -15.01
CA MET A 1 -114.20 42.10 -15.99
C MET A 1 -113.70 42.60 -17.34
N LYS A 2 -113.50 41.71 -18.31
CA LYS A 2 -114.48 41.41 -19.39
C LYS A 2 -114.78 42.67 -20.20
N LYS A 3 -114.70 42.72 -21.53
CA LYS A 3 -114.50 41.75 -22.61
C LYS A 3 -114.25 42.69 -23.82
N LEU A 4 -113.24 42.50 -24.64
CA LEU A 4 -113.09 41.41 -25.61
C LEU A 4 -114.20 41.42 -26.68
N LYS A 5 -113.75 41.39 -27.93
CA LYS A 5 -114.46 41.04 -29.18
C LYS A 5 -115.16 42.18 -29.91
N LEU A 6 -114.41 42.86 -30.77
CA LEU A 6 -114.80 43.08 -32.16
C LEU A 6 -113.54 43.54 -32.91
N ILE A 7 -112.90 42.61 -33.63
CA ILE A 7 -111.96 42.74 -34.77
C ILE A 7 -111.26 41.36 -34.83
N SER A 8 -112.00 40.32 -35.25
CA SER A 8 -111.48 38.94 -35.36
C SER A 8 -111.91 38.28 -36.67
N LEU A 9 -112.06 39.06 -37.75
CA LEU A 9 -112.36 38.50 -39.07
C LEU A 9 -111.69 39.19 -40.26
N ALA A 10 -110.82 40.19 -40.01
CA ALA A 10 -110.06 40.88 -41.07
C ALA A 10 -108.53 40.65 -41.00
N PHE A 11 -108.02 40.07 -39.90
CA PHE A 11 -106.59 39.82 -39.72
C PHE A 11 -106.10 38.46 -40.27
N LEU A 12 -107.01 37.58 -40.72
CA LEU A 12 -106.65 36.21 -41.12
C LEU A 12 -106.23 36.07 -42.59
N CYS A 13 -106.36 37.12 -43.42
CA CYS A 13 -105.95 37.08 -44.84
C CYS A 13 -104.87 38.09 -45.24
N ILE A 14 -104.23 38.78 -44.27
CA ILE A 14 -103.09 39.70 -44.53
C ILE A 14 -101.78 39.20 -43.88
N ALA A 15 -101.81 38.15 -43.05
CA ALA A 15 -100.62 37.56 -42.43
C ALA A 15 -99.90 36.49 -43.31
N LEU A 16 -100.11 36.50 -44.63
CA LEU A 16 -99.59 35.47 -45.55
C LEU A 16 -98.69 35.98 -46.68
N ILE A 17 -98.34 37.28 -46.67
CA ILE A 17 -97.35 37.84 -47.59
C ILE A 17 -96.57 38.91 -46.80
N PHE A 18 -95.23 38.80 -46.77
CA PHE A 18 -94.23 39.58 -46.01
C PHE A 18 -93.84 39.06 -44.61
N GLY A 19 -93.31 37.84 -44.55
CA GLY A 19 -92.24 37.53 -43.60
C GLY A 19 -90.92 37.88 -44.28
N VAL A 20 -90.37 39.06 -44.00
CA VAL A 20 -88.97 39.35 -44.35
C VAL A 20 -88.15 38.45 -43.43
N ALA A 21 -87.43 37.48 -43.99
CA ALA A 21 -86.55 36.62 -43.20
C ALA A 21 -85.54 37.54 -42.50
N SER A 22 -85.61 37.60 -41.18
CA SER A 22 -84.53 38.19 -40.38
C SER A 22 -83.32 37.30 -40.60
N ALA A 23 -82.25 37.88 -41.13
CA ALA A 23 -81.02 37.14 -41.31
C ALA A 23 -80.32 36.97 -39.97
N ALA A 24 -79.79 35.78 -39.73
CA ALA A 24 -79.13 35.46 -38.48
C ALA A 24 -77.76 36.14 -38.39
N THR A 25 -77.39 36.52 -37.18
CA THR A 25 -76.02 36.94 -36.83
C THR A 25 -75.35 35.82 -36.04
N LEU A 26 -74.21 35.33 -36.51
CA LEU A 26 -73.38 34.38 -35.76
C LEU A 26 -72.26 35.12 -35.02
N SER A 27 -71.92 34.69 -33.82
CA SER A 27 -70.84 35.32 -33.05
C SER A 27 -70.14 34.38 -32.09
N ILE A 28 -68.85 34.63 -31.87
CA ILE A 28 -68.11 34.05 -30.75
C ILE A 28 -68.17 35.00 -29.55
N ASN A 29 -68.42 34.46 -28.35
CA ASN A 29 -68.48 35.23 -27.10
C ASN A 29 -67.72 34.52 -25.97
N PRO A 30 -66.80 35.17 -25.25
CA PRO A 30 -66.30 36.53 -25.47
C PRO A 30 -65.58 36.70 -26.83
N ALA A 31 -65.72 37.88 -27.42
CA ALA A 31 -65.15 38.19 -28.74
C ALA A 31 -63.62 38.33 -28.69
N ASP A 32 -63.09 38.82 -27.57
CA ASP A 32 -61.66 38.83 -27.28
C ASP A 32 -61.44 38.08 -25.97
N THR A 33 -60.59 37.06 -26.02
CA THR A 33 -60.21 36.26 -24.86
C THR A 33 -58.70 36.27 -24.75
N ASP A 34 -58.20 36.45 -23.54
CA ASP A 34 -56.79 36.21 -23.28
C ASP A 34 -56.64 34.88 -22.56
N LEU A 35 -55.68 34.07 -22.98
CA LEU A 35 -55.52 32.70 -22.50
C LEU A 35 -54.05 32.38 -22.26
N ALA A 36 -53.65 32.07 -21.03
CA ALA A 36 -52.28 31.63 -20.77
C ALA A 36 -52.08 30.16 -21.18
N MET A 37 -50.83 29.76 -21.41
CA MET A 37 -50.50 28.37 -21.76
C MET A 37 -51.01 27.39 -20.68
N GLY A 38 -51.79 26.38 -21.09
CA GLY A 38 -52.43 25.38 -20.24
C GLY A 38 -53.71 25.84 -19.52
N GLU A 39 -54.07 27.12 -19.59
CA GLU A 39 -55.38 27.58 -19.12
C GLU A 39 -56.46 27.21 -20.15
N LYS A 40 -57.68 26.96 -19.65
CA LYS A 40 -58.84 26.69 -20.48
C LYS A 40 -59.78 27.90 -20.51
N ALA A 41 -60.27 28.27 -21.69
CA ALA A 41 -61.33 29.27 -21.86
C ALA A 41 -62.50 28.70 -22.64
N LEU A 42 -63.69 28.94 -22.09
CA LEU A 42 -64.95 28.52 -22.68
C LEU A 42 -65.52 29.64 -23.56
N LEU A 43 -65.56 29.41 -24.87
CA LEU A 43 -66.09 30.34 -25.86
C LEU A 43 -67.45 29.83 -26.35
N ALA A 44 -68.49 30.67 -26.24
CA ALA A 44 -69.83 30.38 -26.74
C ALA A 44 -69.95 30.73 -28.22
N VAL A 45 -70.42 29.79 -29.03
CA VAL A 45 -70.85 30.02 -30.41
C VAL A 45 -72.34 30.38 -30.38
N ASN A 46 -72.66 31.64 -30.62
CA ASN A 46 -74.02 32.17 -30.54
C ASN A 46 -74.64 32.42 -31.90
N VAL A 47 -75.97 32.37 -31.94
CA VAL A 47 -76.82 32.84 -33.03
C VAL A 47 -77.78 33.89 -32.50
N ALA A 48 -78.00 34.97 -33.25
CA ALA A 48 -78.95 36.03 -32.94
C ALA A 48 -79.82 36.38 -34.15
N ASP A 49 -80.92 37.08 -33.91
CA ASP A 49 -81.87 37.55 -34.93
C ASP A 49 -82.44 36.42 -35.80
N VAL A 50 -82.49 35.20 -35.25
CA VAL A 50 -82.99 34.02 -35.95
C VAL A 50 -84.50 33.84 -35.72
N GLN A 51 -85.23 33.30 -36.71
CA GLN A 51 -86.61 32.83 -36.52
C GLN A 51 -86.73 31.34 -36.86
N GLY A 52 -87.15 30.56 -35.87
CA GLY A 52 -87.56 29.16 -36.01
C GLY A 52 -86.42 28.20 -36.33
N LEU A 53 -85.18 28.43 -35.89
CA LEU A 53 -84.02 27.56 -36.15
C LEU A 53 -84.28 26.13 -35.65
N GLY A 54 -84.29 25.17 -36.58
CA GLY A 54 -84.43 23.73 -36.35
C GLY A 54 -83.11 22.95 -36.50
N SER A 55 -82.15 23.42 -37.30
CA SER A 55 -80.82 22.79 -37.38
C SER A 55 -79.71 23.73 -37.89
N PHE A 56 -78.45 23.38 -37.63
CA PHE A 56 -77.26 24.09 -38.11
C PHE A 56 -76.11 23.15 -38.46
N ASP A 57 -75.22 23.57 -39.38
CA ASP A 57 -73.96 22.90 -39.71
C ASP A 57 -72.90 23.95 -40.09
N ILE A 58 -71.91 24.11 -39.22
CA ILE A 58 -70.87 25.14 -39.31
C ILE A 58 -69.49 24.54 -39.00
N ASP A 59 -68.44 25.17 -39.51
CA ASP A 59 -67.07 24.94 -39.08
C ASP A 59 -66.61 26.09 -38.19
N VAL A 60 -65.82 25.79 -37.17
CA VAL A 60 -65.03 26.78 -36.42
C VAL A 60 -63.56 26.44 -36.59
N THR A 61 -62.76 27.40 -37.03
CA THR A 61 -61.32 27.23 -37.29
C THR A 61 -60.48 28.16 -36.43
N TRP A 62 -59.29 27.72 -36.05
CA TRP A 62 -58.33 28.46 -35.22
C TRP A 62 -56.88 28.06 -35.60
N ASP A 63 -55.91 28.85 -35.16
CA ASP A 63 -54.50 28.47 -35.21
C ASP A 63 -54.15 27.49 -34.08
N SER A 64 -53.92 26.23 -34.46
CA SER A 64 -53.62 25.14 -33.52
C SER A 64 -52.27 25.24 -32.82
N SER A 65 -51.37 26.10 -33.30
CA SER A 65 -50.11 26.40 -32.60
C SER A 65 -50.31 27.37 -31.43
N ILE A 66 -51.46 28.06 -31.37
CA ILE A 66 -51.74 29.08 -30.36
C ILE A 66 -52.75 28.59 -29.32
N VAL A 67 -53.77 27.86 -29.75
CA VAL A 67 -54.78 27.25 -28.88
C VAL A 67 -55.14 25.85 -29.37
N SER A 68 -55.44 24.93 -28.47
CA SER A 68 -55.85 23.56 -28.79
C SER A 68 -57.27 23.27 -28.33
N LEU A 69 -57.92 22.33 -29.00
CA LEU A 69 -59.20 21.74 -28.63
C LEU A 69 -59.01 20.23 -28.68
N SER A 70 -58.96 19.59 -27.51
CA SER A 70 -58.28 18.31 -27.31
C SER A 70 -59.14 17.07 -27.62
N ASP A 71 -60.46 17.13 -27.40
CA ASP A 71 -61.38 16.02 -27.71
C ASP A 71 -62.85 16.48 -27.85
N GLY A 72 -63.76 15.53 -28.14
CA GLY A 72 -65.19 15.79 -28.25
C GLY A 72 -65.89 16.19 -26.93
N THR A 73 -65.22 16.10 -25.77
CA THR A 73 -65.74 16.54 -24.47
C THR A 73 -65.50 18.03 -24.20
N ASP A 74 -64.53 18.64 -24.90
CA ASP A 74 -64.30 20.09 -24.91
C ASP A 74 -65.32 20.85 -25.80
N VAL A 75 -66.29 20.15 -26.41
CA VAL A 75 -67.44 20.72 -27.12
C VAL A 75 -68.73 20.43 -26.36
N ILE A 76 -69.40 21.47 -25.88
CA ILE A 76 -70.61 21.33 -25.04
C ILE A 76 -71.82 21.90 -25.78
N ALA A 77 -72.90 21.13 -25.89
CA ALA A 77 -74.13 21.59 -26.53
C ALA A 77 -74.75 22.78 -25.79
N GLY A 78 -75.29 23.74 -26.55
CA GLY A 78 -76.06 24.84 -25.99
C GLY A 78 -77.38 24.37 -25.35
N PRO A 79 -77.97 25.18 -24.45
CA PRO A 79 -79.11 24.76 -23.62
C PRO A 79 -80.37 24.39 -24.41
N SER A 80 -80.49 24.88 -25.65
CA SER A 80 -81.64 24.69 -26.53
C SER A 80 -81.33 23.74 -27.72
N ILE A 81 -80.20 23.01 -27.69
CA ILE A 81 -79.77 22.06 -28.72
C ILE A 81 -79.85 20.64 -28.17
N ASP A 82 -80.71 19.80 -28.76
CA ASP A 82 -80.99 18.45 -28.25
C ASP A 82 -79.96 17.40 -28.68
N ASN A 83 -79.36 17.58 -29.86
CA ASN A 83 -78.32 16.68 -30.37
C ASN A 83 -77.28 17.49 -31.13
N LEU A 84 -76.04 17.48 -30.63
CA LEU A 84 -74.87 18.11 -31.24
C LEU A 84 -73.87 17.01 -31.62
N GLN A 85 -73.48 16.99 -32.89
CA GLN A 85 -72.38 16.18 -33.39
C GLN A 85 -71.19 17.10 -33.67
N SER A 86 -70.01 16.74 -33.14
CA SER A 86 -68.77 17.46 -33.35
C SER A 86 -67.70 16.53 -33.92
N ASN A 87 -66.96 17.01 -34.92
CA ASN A 87 -65.76 16.34 -35.43
C ASN A 87 -64.58 17.31 -35.31
N VAL A 88 -63.72 17.06 -34.32
CA VAL A 88 -62.56 17.89 -33.99
C VAL A 88 -61.35 17.41 -34.80
N GLN A 89 -60.67 18.37 -35.45
CA GLN A 89 -59.44 18.21 -36.21
C GLN A 89 -58.46 19.30 -35.75
N ARG A 90 -57.16 19.15 -36.06
CA ARG A 90 -56.15 20.16 -35.73
C ARG A 90 -56.49 21.49 -36.42
N GLY A 91 -56.81 22.52 -35.61
CA GLY A 91 -57.17 23.86 -36.09
C GLY A 91 -58.59 24.01 -36.63
N ARG A 92 -59.46 22.98 -36.52
CA ARG A 92 -60.84 23.02 -37.04
C ARG A 92 -61.78 22.08 -36.28
N VAL A 93 -62.99 22.53 -36.01
CA VAL A 93 -64.10 21.67 -35.56
C VAL A 93 -65.31 21.88 -36.46
N ARG A 94 -65.91 20.79 -36.95
CA ARG A 94 -67.21 20.82 -37.61
C ARG A 94 -68.30 20.53 -36.58
N LEU A 95 -69.32 21.37 -36.54
CA LEU A 95 -70.41 21.33 -35.56
C LEU A 95 -71.74 21.23 -36.30
N ALA A 96 -72.50 20.16 -36.03
CA ALA A 96 -73.82 19.95 -36.60
C ALA A 96 -74.85 19.68 -35.49
N GLY A 97 -75.87 20.54 -35.37
CA GLY A 97 -76.85 20.47 -34.29
C GLY A 97 -78.30 20.43 -34.77
N LEU A 98 -79.16 19.72 -34.02
CA LEU A 98 -80.60 19.62 -34.25
C LEU A 98 -81.39 20.05 -33.01
N ASN A 99 -82.52 20.72 -33.22
CA ASN A 99 -83.52 21.00 -32.20
C ASN A 99 -84.80 20.16 -32.48
N SER A 100 -85.36 19.54 -31.44
CA SER A 100 -86.53 18.65 -31.52
C SER A 100 -87.88 19.34 -31.33
N THR A 101 -87.90 20.64 -31.01
CA THR A 101 -89.14 21.40 -30.81
C THR A 101 -89.72 21.89 -32.14
N LEU A 102 -91.03 21.67 -32.33
CA LEU A 102 -91.74 22.05 -33.56
C LEU A 102 -91.79 23.57 -33.82
N GLU A 103 -91.54 24.39 -32.80
CA GLU A 103 -91.55 25.86 -32.91
C GLU A 103 -90.20 26.45 -33.35
N GLY A 104 -89.08 25.74 -33.12
CA GLY A 104 -87.72 26.19 -33.46
C GLY A 104 -87.21 27.35 -32.59
N ILE A 105 -85.90 27.59 -32.60
CA ILE A 105 -85.29 28.67 -31.80
C ILE A 105 -85.50 30.01 -32.51
N SER A 106 -86.10 30.98 -31.82
CA SER A 106 -86.27 32.35 -32.33
C SER A 106 -85.71 33.37 -31.34
N GLY A 107 -84.97 34.37 -31.82
CA GLY A 107 -84.27 35.35 -30.99
C GLY A 107 -82.76 35.12 -30.97
N SER A 108 -82.14 35.18 -29.78
CA SER A 108 -80.72 34.93 -29.58
C SER A 108 -80.50 33.73 -28.67
N GLU A 109 -79.58 32.84 -29.04
CA GLU A 109 -79.32 31.59 -28.33
C GLU A 109 -77.86 31.15 -28.51
N THR A 110 -77.37 30.34 -27.57
CA THR A 110 -76.07 29.67 -27.69
C THR A 110 -76.22 28.33 -28.37
N LEU A 111 -75.48 28.10 -29.46
CA LEU A 111 -75.49 26.84 -30.19
C LEU A 111 -74.61 25.79 -29.49
N CYS A 112 -73.42 26.17 -29.07
CA CYS A 112 -72.51 25.33 -28.30
C CYS A 112 -71.44 26.17 -27.60
N TYR A 113 -70.67 25.53 -26.72
CA TYR A 113 -69.47 26.07 -26.12
C TYR A 113 -68.26 25.26 -26.58
N LEU A 114 -67.15 25.95 -26.85
CA LEU A 114 -65.86 25.38 -27.22
C LEU A 114 -64.85 25.72 -26.12
N ASN A 115 -64.22 24.71 -25.53
CA ASN A 115 -63.32 24.85 -24.40
C ASN A 115 -61.85 24.81 -24.88
N PHE A 116 -61.32 25.96 -25.29
CA PHE A 116 -59.96 26.06 -25.81
C PHE A 116 -58.92 26.01 -24.69
N THR A 117 -57.80 25.33 -24.93
CA THR A 117 -56.61 25.36 -24.06
C THR A 117 -55.54 26.22 -24.71
N GLY A 118 -54.92 27.14 -23.98
CA GLY A 118 -53.80 27.94 -24.50
C GLY A 118 -52.57 27.07 -24.72
N VAL A 119 -51.93 27.15 -25.89
CA VAL A 119 -50.69 26.40 -26.18
C VAL A 119 -49.59 27.25 -26.83
N GLY A 120 -49.91 28.46 -27.30
CA GLY A 120 -48.97 29.35 -27.98
C GLY A 120 -48.21 30.31 -27.08
N ASP A 121 -47.24 30.96 -27.72
CA ASP A 121 -46.35 31.92 -27.09
C ASP A 121 -46.99 33.30 -26.94
N ASN A 122 -46.53 34.05 -25.94
CA ASN A 122 -47.12 35.34 -25.57
C ASN A 122 -47.26 36.32 -26.75
N GLY A 123 -48.43 36.95 -26.85
CA GLY A 123 -48.75 37.95 -27.86
C GLY A 123 -49.13 37.37 -29.22
N GLN A 124 -49.02 36.05 -29.42
CA GLN A 124 -49.61 35.40 -30.58
C GLN A 124 -51.13 35.42 -30.48
N THR A 125 -51.80 35.67 -31.61
CA THR A 125 -53.25 35.76 -31.68
C THR A 125 -53.82 34.71 -32.61
N SER A 126 -54.79 33.95 -32.13
CA SER A 126 -55.57 33.00 -32.92
C SER A 126 -56.95 33.59 -33.19
N ASP A 127 -57.28 33.84 -34.45
CA ASP A 127 -58.65 34.19 -34.83
C ASP A 127 -59.52 32.92 -34.79
N VAL A 128 -60.60 32.95 -34.00
CA VAL A 128 -61.60 31.88 -33.91
C VAL A 128 -62.70 32.19 -34.91
N ASN A 129 -62.61 31.56 -36.08
CA ASN A 129 -63.42 31.88 -37.23
C ASN A 129 -64.55 30.86 -37.46
N ILE A 130 -65.80 31.34 -37.46
CA ILE A 130 -66.98 30.59 -37.90
C ILE A 130 -67.08 30.66 -39.42
N LYS A 131 -67.22 29.49 -40.06
CA LYS A 131 -67.47 29.32 -41.49
C LYS A 131 -68.72 28.49 -41.70
N VAL A 132 -69.72 29.07 -42.36
CA VAL A 132 -70.95 28.35 -42.74
C VAL A 132 -70.63 27.44 -43.93
N ASN A 133 -70.94 26.15 -43.79
CA ASN A 133 -70.63 25.16 -44.82
C ASN A 133 -71.57 25.32 -46.03
N ARG A 134 -71.06 25.16 -47.27
CA ARG A 134 -71.85 25.28 -48.51
C ARG A 134 -72.99 24.26 -48.64
N TYR A 135 -73.05 23.28 -47.74
CA TYR A 135 -74.09 22.25 -47.65
C TYR A 135 -74.73 22.18 -46.25
N GLY A 136 -74.51 23.20 -45.40
CA GLY A 136 -74.95 23.25 -44.01
C GLY A 136 -75.77 24.49 -43.72
N PHE A 137 -77.07 24.41 -43.98
CA PHE A 137 -78.01 25.51 -43.77
C PHE A 137 -78.34 25.69 -42.28
N LEU A 138 -78.34 26.93 -41.79
CA LEU A 138 -79.22 27.27 -40.67
C LEU A 138 -80.64 27.03 -41.18
N ASN A 139 -81.26 25.92 -40.81
CA ASN A 139 -82.59 25.57 -41.31
C ASN A 139 -83.63 25.95 -40.28
N SER A 140 -84.74 26.52 -40.74
CA SER A 140 -85.95 26.58 -39.92
C SER A 140 -86.56 25.19 -39.68
N THR A 141 -87.44 25.03 -38.71
CA THR A 141 -88.23 23.80 -38.47
C THR A 141 -89.11 23.38 -39.65
N PHE A 142 -89.28 24.25 -40.66
CA PHE A 142 -89.97 23.96 -41.93
C PHE A 142 -89.01 23.61 -43.08
N GLY A 143 -87.71 23.46 -42.82
CA GLY A 143 -86.69 23.09 -43.81
C GLY A 143 -86.32 24.21 -44.79
N LYS A 144 -86.55 25.48 -44.43
CA LYS A 144 -86.10 26.65 -45.22
C LYS A 144 -84.83 27.24 -44.65
N ASP A 145 -83.92 27.59 -45.54
CA ASP A 145 -82.65 28.29 -45.25
C ASP A 145 -82.88 29.63 -44.56
N ILE A 146 -82.11 29.87 -43.51
CA ILE A 146 -82.01 31.15 -42.83
C ILE A 146 -80.71 31.83 -43.30
N PRO A 147 -80.79 32.98 -43.99
CA PRO A 147 -79.59 33.69 -44.43
C PRO A 147 -78.79 34.20 -43.23
N VAL A 148 -77.47 34.25 -43.34
CA VAL A 148 -76.56 34.85 -42.36
C VAL A 148 -76.06 36.17 -42.91
N ASP A 149 -76.43 37.28 -42.29
CA ASP A 149 -76.03 38.62 -42.75
C ASP A 149 -74.70 39.07 -42.15
N GLN A 150 -74.37 38.58 -40.95
CA GLN A 150 -73.16 38.97 -40.23
C GLN A 150 -72.57 37.81 -39.43
N ILE A 151 -71.24 37.69 -39.46
CA ILE A 151 -70.47 36.77 -38.61
C ILE A 151 -69.43 37.58 -37.84
N ASN A 152 -69.55 37.60 -36.52
CA ASN A 152 -68.61 38.25 -35.62
C ASN A 152 -67.63 37.20 -35.08
N GLN A 153 -66.41 37.22 -35.59
CA GLN A 153 -65.38 36.28 -35.22
C GLN A 153 -64.83 36.58 -33.82
N GLY A 154 -64.28 35.55 -33.18
CA GLY A 154 -63.57 35.69 -31.91
C GLY A 154 -62.07 35.79 -32.13
N LYS A 155 -61.37 36.21 -31.09
CA LYS A 155 -59.91 36.23 -31.03
C LYS A 155 -59.44 35.71 -29.68
N ILE A 156 -58.44 34.84 -29.70
CA ILE A 156 -57.72 34.44 -28.50
C ILE A 156 -56.29 34.97 -28.58
N THR A 157 -55.85 35.72 -27.58
CA THR A 157 -54.47 36.19 -27.43
C THR A 157 -53.77 35.39 -26.34
N ALA A 158 -52.62 34.79 -26.65
CA ALA A 158 -51.82 34.10 -25.66
C ALA A 158 -51.17 35.11 -24.68
N ARG A 159 -51.26 34.86 -23.36
CA ARG A 159 -50.61 35.68 -22.30
C ARG A 159 -49.34 35.03 -21.75
N VAL A 160 -48.38 35.86 -21.32
CA VAL A 160 -47.19 35.43 -20.57
C VAL A 160 -47.62 34.71 -19.30
N SER A 161 -47.13 33.47 -19.12
CA SER A 161 -46.98 32.90 -17.78
C SER A 161 -45.50 32.66 -17.54
N ASN A 162 -45.03 33.03 -16.36
CA ASN A 162 -43.67 32.72 -15.93
C ASN A 162 -43.64 31.26 -15.54
N THR A 163 -42.77 30.45 -16.13
CA THR A 163 -42.48 29.11 -15.60
C THR A 163 -41.04 29.13 -15.10
N ILE A 164 -40.90 29.08 -13.78
CA ILE A 164 -39.62 29.28 -13.11
C ILE A 164 -39.33 28.15 -12.12
N ASP A 165 -38.06 27.93 -11.86
CA ASP A 165 -37.58 27.01 -10.81
C ASP A 165 -36.69 27.79 -9.82
N ALA A 166 -37.21 28.00 -8.61
CA ALA A 166 -36.50 28.63 -7.50
C ALA A 166 -35.83 27.55 -6.63
N ARG A 167 -34.52 27.68 -6.38
CA ARG A 167 -33.74 26.74 -5.56
C ARG A 167 -32.79 27.46 -4.60
N ILE A 168 -32.57 26.83 -3.44
CA ILE A 168 -31.50 27.16 -2.50
C ILE A 168 -30.43 26.08 -2.55
N GLY A 169 -29.22 26.48 -2.91
CA GLY A 169 -28.01 25.69 -2.75
C GLY A 169 -27.29 26.03 -1.46
N VAL A 170 -26.87 24.98 -0.75
CA VAL A 170 -25.99 25.04 0.41
C VAL A 170 -24.79 24.12 0.20
N ALA A 171 -23.62 24.50 0.71
CA ALA A 171 -22.40 23.70 0.59
C ALA A 171 -22.43 22.45 1.48
N GLY A 172 -23.16 22.52 2.60
CA GLY A 172 -23.41 21.43 3.54
C GLY A 172 -24.61 21.76 4.42
N ARG A 173 -25.14 20.74 5.11
CA ARG A 173 -26.29 20.88 6.03
C ARG A 173 -25.88 21.35 7.41
N GLU A 174 -24.64 21.09 7.77
CA GLU A 174 -24.04 21.60 8.98
C GLU A 174 -23.20 22.82 8.61
N VAL A 175 -23.34 23.93 9.32
CA VAL A 175 -22.49 25.11 9.15
C VAL A 175 -21.93 25.51 10.51
N PRO A 176 -20.69 26.00 10.58
CA PRO A 176 -20.16 26.52 11.84
C PRO A 176 -21.02 27.70 12.33
N ASP A 177 -21.36 27.72 13.61
CA ASP A 177 -21.92 28.91 14.25
C ASP A 177 -20.84 30.02 14.32
N ASP A 178 -21.27 31.29 14.29
CA ASP A 178 -20.36 32.45 14.32
C ASP A 178 -19.34 32.54 13.15
N LYS A 179 -19.56 31.80 12.05
CA LYS A 179 -18.84 31.96 10.79
C LYS A 179 -19.74 32.32 9.63
N GLU A 180 -19.22 33.20 8.78
CA GLU A 180 -19.87 33.53 7.51
C GLU A 180 -19.89 32.30 6.62
N THR A 181 -21.09 31.80 6.35
CA THR A 181 -21.38 30.80 5.33
C THR A 181 -22.05 31.48 4.14
N THR A 182 -21.93 30.88 2.96
CA THR A 182 -22.60 31.37 1.76
C THR A 182 -23.64 30.35 1.32
N ILE A 183 -24.85 30.83 1.06
CA ILE A 183 -25.86 30.07 0.32
C ILE A 183 -25.99 30.64 -1.08
N LYS A 184 -26.49 29.85 -2.02
CA LYS A 184 -26.77 30.30 -3.39
C LYS A 184 -28.27 30.24 -3.65
N ALA A 185 -28.86 31.39 -3.93
CA ALA A 185 -30.26 31.52 -4.34
C ALA A 185 -30.34 31.62 -5.86
N THR A 186 -31.05 30.69 -6.49
CA THR A 186 -31.21 30.64 -7.94
C THR A 186 -32.68 30.68 -8.31
N VAL A 187 -33.03 31.47 -9.32
CA VAL A 187 -34.31 31.41 -10.01
C VAL A 187 -34.02 31.22 -11.50
N ALA A 188 -34.40 30.07 -12.05
CA ALA A 188 -34.21 29.74 -13.45
C ALA A 188 -35.49 29.97 -14.25
N ASN A 189 -35.38 30.56 -15.43
CA ASN A 189 -36.46 30.63 -16.39
C ASN A 189 -36.46 29.35 -17.25
N GLN A 190 -37.54 28.58 -17.20
CA GLN A 190 -37.66 27.31 -17.95
C GLN A 190 -38.32 27.51 -19.33
N ARG A 191 -38.42 28.76 -19.81
CA ARG A 191 -39.04 29.10 -21.09
C ARG A 191 -38.03 29.68 -22.07
N ASN A 192 -38.34 29.56 -23.35
CA ASN A 192 -37.60 30.14 -24.47
C ASN A 192 -37.94 31.62 -24.73
N TYR A 193 -38.68 32.29 -23.83
CA TYR A 193 -38.99 33.71 -23.85
C TYR A 193 -38.65 34.37 -22.50
N GLU A 194 -38.49 35.70 -22.47
CA GLU A 194 -38.15 36.46 -21.26
C GLU A 194 -39.30 36.47 -20.23
N THR A 195 -38.97 36.40 -18.93
CA THR A 195 -39.98 36.47 -17.86
C THR A 195 -40.55 37.89 -17.73
N SER A 196 -41.77 38.01 -17.21
CA SER A 196 -42.19 39.30 -16.66
C SER A 196 -41.48 39.60 -15.34
N LYS A 197 -41.70 40.79 -14.78
CA LYS A 197 -41.02 41.25 -13.55
C LYS A 197 -41.33 40.32 -12.37
N LEU A 198 -40.28 39.76 -11.77
CA LEU A 198 -40.34 38.88 -10.61
C LEU A 198 -39.88 39.61 -9.34
N ASN A 199 -40.46 39.25 -8.19
CA ASN A 199 -39.98 39.58 -6.87
C ASN A 199 -39.44 38.31 -6.20
N VAL A 200 -38.15 38.28 -5.90
CA VAL A 200 -37.46 37.15 -5.27
C VAL A 200 -37.13 37.52 -3.82
N ASN A 201 -37.66 36.74 -2.88
CA ASN A 201 -37.38 36.89 -1.45
C ASN A 201 -36.63 35.67 -0.93
N VAL A 202 -35.54 35.88 -0.18
CA VAL A 202 -34.82 34.82 0.53
C VAL A 202 -34.84 35.14 2.02
N THR A 203 -35.43 34.25 2.81
CA THR A 203 -35.69 34.44 4.24
C THR A 203 -35.04 33.34 5.05
N PHE A 204 -34.33 33.71 6.12
CA PHE A 204 -33.74 32.79 7.09
C PHE A 204 -34.58 32.87 8.37
N THR A 205 -34.94 31.72 8.92
CA THR A 205 -35.70 31.62 10.17
C THR A 205 -35.04 30.67 11.17
N LYS A 206 -35.13 31.02 12.46
CA LYS A 206 -34.74 30.17 13.60
C LYS A 206 -35.89 30.18 14.61
N ASP A 207 -36.33 29.02 15.07
CA ASP A 207 -37.46 28.91 16.02
C ASP A 207 -38.72 29.68 15.58
N SER A 208 -39.02 29.66 14.26
CA SER A 208 -40.10 30.43 13.61
C SER A 208 -39.93 31.96 13.56
N ALA A 209 -38.82 32.51 14.05
CA ALA A 209 -38.51 33.94 13.93
C ALA A 209 -37.62 34.22 12.71
N GLU A 210 -37.96 35.27 11.94
CA GLU A 210 -37.10 35.76 10.85
C GLU A 210 -35.81 36.36 11.43
N VAL A 211 -34.67 35.83 11.01
CA VAL A 211 -33.33 36.28 11.45
C VAL A 211 -32.58 37.05 10.36
N LYS A 212 -32.92 36.83 9.08
CA LYS A 212 -32.39 37.58 7.93
C LYS A 212 -33.36 37.49 6.75
N LYS A 213 -33.44 38.55 5.94
CA LYS A 213 -34.20 38.58 4.67
C LYS A 213 -33.50 39.42 3.61
N GLU A 214 -33.45 38.90 2.39
CA GLU A 214 -32.98 39.60 1.18
C GLU A 214 -34.12 39.65 0.16
N THR A 215 -34.36 40.83 -0.44
CA THR A 215 -35.44 41.03 -1.42
C THR A 215 -34.88 41.66 -2.70
N TYR A 216 -35.21 41.04 -3.84
CA TYR A 216 -34.87 41.53 -5.17
C TYR A 216 -36.16 41.75 -5.97
N SER A 217 -36.44 43.00 -6.32
CA SER A 217 -37.64 43.39 -7.07
C SER A 217 -37.34 43.66 -8.54
N ASP A 218 -38.38 43.58 -9.37
CA ASP A 218 -38.32 43.86 -10.80
C ASP A 218 -37.28 43.00 -11.57
N VAL A 219 -37.05 41.76 -11.12
CA VAL A 219 -36.11 40.83 -11.76
C VAL A 219 -36.71 40.31 -13.05
N VAL A 220 -35.99 40.46 -14.15
CA VAL A 220 -36.35 39.94 -15.48
C VAL A 220 -35.28 38.95 -15.92
N ILE A 221 -35.69 37.76 -16.35
CA ILE A 221 -34.78 36.66 -16.69
C ILE A 221 -34.97 36.30 -18.17
N ALA A 222 -33.88 36.36 -18.93
CA ALA A 222 -33.83 36.01 -20.35
C ALA A 222 -34.31 34.57 -20.63
N PRO A 223 -34.66 34.23 -21.89
CA PRO A 223 -34.92 32.85 -22.33
C PRO A 223 -33.88 31.86 -21.81
N GLY A 224 -34.30 30.79 -21.12
CA GLY A 224 -33.41 29.76 -20.55
C GLY A 224 -32.42 30.26 -19.48
N GLY A 225 -32.49 31.55 -19.13
CA GLY A 225 -31.54 32.24 -18.27
C GLY A 225 -31.76 31.99 -16.78
N LYS A 226 -30.85 32.51 -15.96
CA LYS A 226 -30.90 32.39 -14.49
C LYS A 226 -30.66 33.72 -13.80
N PHE A 227 -31.41 33.95 -12.73
CA PHE A 227 -31.07 34.91 -11.68
C PHE A 227 -30.35 34.18 -10.56
N ILE A 228 -29.10 34.55 -10.28
CA ILE A 228 -28.26 33.90 -9.26
C ILE A 228 -27.77 34.94 -8.26
N ARG A 229 -27.85 34.64 -6.97
CA ARG A 229 -27.29 35.45 -5.88
C ARG A 229 -26.59 34.59 -4.85
N ASP A 230 -25.35 34.97 -4.55
CA ASP A 230 -24.64 34.47 -3.37
C ASP A 230 -25.02 35.31 -2.18
N ILE A 231 -25.52 34.66 -1.13
CA ILE A 231 -25.98 35.32 0.09
C ILE A 231 -25.12 34.84 1.23
N ALA A 232 -24.22 35.72 1.68
CA ALA A 232 -23.44 35.52 2.89
C ALA A 232 -24.33 35.64 4.13
N TRP A 233 -24.19 34.72 5.08
CA TRP A 233 -24.95 34.67 6.32
C TRP A 233 -24.09 34.08 7.44
N THR A 234 -24.13 34.69 8.63
CA THR A 234 -23.46 34.16 9.83
C THR A 234 -24.54 33.68 10.81
N PRO A 235 -24.62 32.39 11.18
CA PRO A 235 -25.54 31.91 12.20
C PRO A 235 -25.17 32.48 13.57
N GLY A 236 -26.14 33.13 14.25
CA GLY A 236 -25.88 33.79 15.53
C GLY A 236 -25.86 32.88 16.76
N ALA A 237 -26.21 31.60 16.60
CA ALA A 237 -26.21 30.56 17.64
C ALA A 237 -26.42 29.17 17.02
N GLU A 238 -25.88 28.13 17.67
CA GLU A 238 -26.11 26.71 17.35
C GLU A 238 -27.60 26.34 17.20
N GLY A 239 -27.88 25.33 16.38
CA GLY A 239 -29.19 24.73 16.16
C GLY A 239 -29.76 24.99 14.77
N LEU A 240 -31.00 24.52 14.55
CA LEU A 240 -31.64 24.48 13.23
C LEU A 240 -32.09 25.87 12.73
N TYR A 241 -31.77 26.16 11.47
CA TYR A 241 -32.27 27.28 10.68
C TYR A 241 -33.02 26.75 9.46
N LEU A 242 -34.07 27.44 9.03
CA LEU A 242 -34.74 27.21 7.77
C LEU A 242 -34.49 28.40 6.84
N VAL A 243 -33.98 28.12 5.64
CA VAL A 243 -33.80 29.10 4.58
C VAL A 243 -34.86 28.86 3.53
N ASN A 244 -35.61 29.88 3.17
CA ASN A 244 -36.69 29.79 2.19
C ASN A 244 -36.51 30.84 1.08
N ILE A 245 -36.61 30.42 -0.18
CA ILE A 245 -36.71 31.31 -1.34
C ILE A 245 -38.15 31.30 -1.82
N THR A 246 -38.74 32.48 -2.05
CA THR A 246 -40.09 32.62 -2.59
C THR A 246 -40.11 33.66 -3.71
N VAL A 247 -40.67 33.28 -4.85
CA VAL A 247 -40.78 34.09 -6.06
C VAL A 247 -42.24 34.44 -6.34
N THR A 248 -42.53 35.72 -6.54
CA THR A 248 -43.86 36.22 -6.91
C THR A 248 -43.79 37.15 -8.12
N SER A 249 -44.90 37.32 -8.83
CA SER A 249 -45.02 38.24 -9.98
C SER A 249 -46.45 38.78 -10.08
N GLU A 250 -46.65 39.85 -10.86
CA GLU A 250 -47.99 40.31 -11.24
C GLU A 250 -48.66 39.34 -12.22
N ASP A 251 -47.88 38.63 -13.04
CA ASP A 251 -48.35 37.55 -13.91
C ASP A 251 -48.27 36.19 -13.20
N ALA A 252 -49.03 35.21 -13.70
CA ALA A 252 -49.05 33.87 -13.13
C ALA A 252 -47.65 33.22 -13.15
N VAL A 253 -47.23 32.68 -12.00
CA VAL A 253 -46.00 31.91 -11.84
C VAL A 253 -46.34 30.42 -11.72
N LYS A 254 -45.78 29.61 -12.61
CA LYS A 254 -45.88 28.15 -12.67
C LYS A 254 -44.49 27.52 -12.45
N GLY A 255 -44.43 26.21 -12.25
CA GLY A 255 -43.21 25.49 -11.90
C GLY A 255 -42.99 25.46 -10.39
N ARG A 256 -41.76 25.75 -9.94
CA ARG A 256 -41.38 25.75 -8.52
C ARG A 256 -41.12 27.19 -8.04
N PRO A 257 -42.14 27.91 -7.54
CA PRO A 257 -41.99 29.29 -7.10
C PRO A 257 -41.31 29.44 -5.73
N SER A 258 -41.06 28.34 -5.02
CA SER A 258 -40.38 28.38 -3.73
C SER A 258 -39.58 27.11 -3.44
N ASP A 259 -38.54 27.26 -2.62
CA ASP A 259 -37.74 26.16 -2.07
C ASP A 259 -37.36 26.46 -0.62
N GLU A 260 -37.20 25.41 0.19
CA GLU A 260 -36.85 25.50 1.59
C GLU A 260 -35.74 24.50 1.93
N LYS A 261 -34.74 24.94 2.69
CA LYS A 261 -33.62 24.13 3.15
C LYS A 261 -33.38 24.30 4.64
N SER A 262 -33.25 23.17 5.32
CA SER A 262 -32.83 23.11 6.72
C SER A 262 -31.31 23.10 6.82
N ILE A 263 -30.76 24.01 7.63
CA ILE A 263 -29.33 24.12 7.92
C ILE A 263 -29.14 24.07 9.44
N ASN A 264 -28.36 23.13 9.94
CA ASN A 264 -27.99 23.03 11.35
C ASN A 264 -26.71 23.82 11.62
N ALA A 265 -26.75 24.84 12.47
CA ALA A 265 -25.53 25.49 12.93
C ALA A 265 -24.92 24.67 14.08
N ILE A 266 -23.62 24.39 14.02
CA ILE A 266 -22.88 23.61 15.03
C ILE A 266 -21.64 24.38 15.47
N ASP A 267 -21.17 24.19 16.72
CA ASP A 267 -19.81 24.60 17.08
C ASP A 267 -18.82 23.66 16.38
N TYR A 268 -18.16 24.16 15.35
CA TYR A 268 -17.20 23.38 14.57
C TYR A 268 -15.96 23.07 15.42
N GLN A 269 -15.61 21.79 15.49
CA GLN A 269 -14.41 21.28 16.16
C GLN A 269 -13.39 20.83 15.12
N LEU A 270 -12.14 21.23 15.35
CA LEU A 270 -10.97 20.85 14.57
C LEU A 270 -9.80 20.82 15.54
N ASP A 271 -9.59 19.67 16.17
CA ASP A 271 -8.62 19.50 17.23
C ASP A 271 -7.61 18.41 16.83
N ILE A 272 -6.32 18.72 16.89
CA ILE A 272 -5.28 17.74 16.68
C ILE A 272 -5.10 16.95 17.97
N ILE A 273 -5.18 15.62 17.86
CA ILE A 273 -5.00 14.71 18.98
C ILE A 273 -3.53 14.30 19.05
N GLY A 274 -2.90 14.68 20.16
CA GLY A 274 -1.51 14.34 20.47
C GLY A 274 -0.72 15.57 20.90
N ASP A 275 0.45 15.35 21.47
CA ASP A 275 1.41 16.38 21.85
C ASP A 275 2.48 16.65 20.77
N HIS A 276 2.72 15.68 19.88
CA HIS A 276 3.59 15.77 18.72
C HIS A 276 3.12 14.85 17.58
N ALA A 277 3.52 15.16 16.34
CA ALA A 277 3.27 14.31 15.20
C ALA A 277 4.09 13.02 15.30
N TYR A 278 3.44 11.91 15.00
CA TYR A 278 4.06 10.59 14.88
C TYR A 278 4.76 10.46 13.53
N GLY A 279 5.56 9.42 13.36
CA GLY A 279 6.29 9.15 12.13
C GLY A 279 7.73 8.76 12.41
N TYR A 280 8.59 8.97 11.43
CA TYR A 280 9.99 8.56 11.47
C TYR A 280 10.77 9.35 12.54
N SER A 281 11.54 8.66 13.37
CA SER A 281 12.57 9.27 14.25
C SER A 281 13.94 9.38 13.56
N SER A 282 14.12 8.68 12.45
CA SER A 282 15.31 8.79 11.61
C SER A 282 14.91 8.55 10.16
N ALA A 283 15.57 9.24 9.23
CA ALA A 283 15.39 9.01 7.80
C ALA A 283 16.71 9.18 7.06
N ARG A 284 16.89 8.38 6.02
CA ARG A 284 18.03 8.47 5.12
C ARG A 284 17.92 9.73 4.26
N VAL A 285 19.05 10.42 4.04
CA VAL A 285 19.14 11.50 3.03
C VAL A 285 18.55 11.07 1.68
N ASP A 286 17.83 11.97 1.03
CA ASP A 286 17.14 11.80 -0.25
C ASP A 286 15.97 10.80 -0.29
N ASN A 287 15.73 10.04 0.78
CA ASN A 287 14.54 9.19 0.89
C ASN A 287 13.32 10.00 1.34
N TRP A 288 12.15 9.65 0.80
CA TRP A 288 10.88 10.12 1.33
C TRP A 288 10.61 9.46 2.68
N PHE A 289 10.36 10.27 3.69
CA PHE A 289 9.83 9.86 4.98
C PHE A 289 8.53 10.63 5.24
N TYR A 290 7.81 10.28 6.31
CA TYR A 290 6.57 10.96 6.62
C TYR A 290 6.38 11.24 8.11
N PHE A 291 5.66 12.32 8.38
CA PHE A 291 4.98 12.55 9.65
C PHE A 291 3.49 12.33 9.48
N TYR A 292 2.84 11.88 10.54
CA TYR A 292 1.40 11.76 10.60
C TYR A 292 0.87 12.15 11.97
N PHE A 293 -0.35 12.65 11.99
CA PHE A 293 -1.03 13.00 13.23
C PHE A 293 -2.53 12.79 13.08
N ARG A 294 -3.21 12.74 14.21
CA ARG A 294 -4.65 12.47 14.30
C ARG A 294 -5.39 13.77 14.49
N VAL A 295 -6.50 13.92 13.79
CA VAL A 295 -7.33 15.13 13.86
C VAL A 295 -8.77 14.74 14.11
N GLU A 296 -9.33 15.26 15.19
CA GLU A 296 -10.75 15.23 15.47
C GLU A 296 -11.43 16.35 14.69
N ALA A 297 -12.43 15.99 13.90
CA ALA A 297 -13.31 16.93 13.24
C ALA A 297 -14.74 16.43 13.42
N ASN A 298 -15.62 17.28 13.95
CA ASN A 298 -17.03 16.92 14.16
C ASN A 298 -17.91 17.14 12.92
N LYS A 299 -17.28 17.49 11.79
CA LYS A 299 -17.92 17.70 10.49
C LYS A 299 -16.94 17.36 9.37
N ALA A 300 -17.42 16.69 8.32
CA ALA A 300 -16.62 16.42 7.13
C ALA A 300 -16.40 17.67 6.28
N GLY A 301 -15.24 17.82 5.65
CA GLY A 301 -14.93 18.94 4.78
C GLY A 301 -13.44 19.13 4.50
N ASN A 302 -13.13 19.99 3.54
CA ASN A 302 -11.75 20.39 3.25
C ASN A 302 -11.16 21.26 4.37
N VAL A 303 -9.93 20.93 4.75
CA VAL A 303 -9.10 21.65 5.72
C VAL A 303 -7.79 22.02 5.06
N ILE A 304 -7.32 23.24 5.32
CA ILE A 304 -6.03 23.71 4.84
C ILE A 304 -4.97 23.23 5.83
N LEU A 305 -4.02 22.47 5.33
CA LEU A 305 -2.81 22.05 6.02
C LEU A 305 -1.65 22.91 5.52
N ASN A 306 -1.08 23.70 6.41
CA ASN A 306 0.16 24.44 6.15
C ASN A 306 1.30 23.72 6.87
N VAL A 307 2.26 23.22 6.09
CA VAL A 307 3.45 22.51 6.55
C VAL A 307 4.60 23.51 6.62
N ASN A 308 5.18 23.68 7.80
CA ASN A 308 6.43 24.40 7.99
C ASN A 308 7.54 23.39 8.30
N ALA A 309 8.63 23.46 7.54
CA ALA A 309 9.82 22.63 7.71
C ALA A 309 11.08 23.48 7.47
N PRO A 310 12.26 23.03 7.93
CA PRO A 310 13.52 23.74 7.68
C PRO A 310 13.84 23.92 6.19
N GLU A 311 14.71 24.89 5.89
CA GLU A 311 15.22 25.10 4.54
C GLU A 311 15.95 23.84 4.02
N GLY A 312 15.65 23.44 2.78
CA GLY A 312 16.22 22.24 2.16
C GLY A 312 15.37 20.98 2.27
N PHE A 313 14.19 21.03 2.91
CA PHE A 313 13.20 19.96 2.83
C PHE A 313 12.26 20.16 1.62
N GLU A 314 12.06 19.10 0.85
CA GLU A 314 11.03 19.02 -0.19
C GLU A 314 9.79 18.33 0.37
N ILE A 315 8.62 18.93 0.18
CA ILE A 315 7.34 18.44 0.72
C ILE A 315 6.45 17.95 -0.43
N TYR A 316 5.98 16.71 -0.34
CA TYR A 316 5.08 16.14 -1.35
C TYR A 316 3.73 16.87 -1.32
N GLY A 317 3.32 17.43 -2.46
CA GLY A 317 2.11 18.25 -2.55
C GLY A 317 2.31 19.72 -2.14
N GLY A 318 3.54 20.14 -1.82
CA GLY A 318 3.88 21.50 -1.42
C GLY A 318 3.53 21.82 0.04
N GLU A 319 3.90 23.02 0.49
CA GLU A 319 3.70 23.48 1.88
C GLU A 319 2.23 23.70 2.22
N ASN A 320 1.42 24.15 1.26
CA ASN A 320 0.01 24.44 1.47
C ASN A 320 -0.83 23.38 0.76
N GLN A 321 -1.49 22.53 1.54
CA GLN A 321 -2.23 21.38 1.05
C GLN A 321 -3.70 21.48 1.47
N THR A 322 -4.60 21.10 0.58
CA THR A 322 -6.00 20.86 0.93
C THR A 322 -6.16 19.40 1.29
N LYS A 323 -6.64 19.12 2.51
CA LYS A 323 -6.93 17.77 3.01
C LYS A 323 -8.42 17.65 3.29
N TYR A 324 -9.06 16.60 2.81
CA TYR A 324 -10.44 16.31 3.18
C TYR A 324 -10.46 15.53 4.50
N LEU A 325 -11.12 16.06 5.53
CA LEU A 325 -11.37 15.38 6.78
C LEU A 325 -12.82 14.87 6.82
N TYR A 326 -13.04 13.75 7.50
CA TYR A 326 -14.36 13.20 7.77
C TYR A 326 -14.84 13.61 9.16
N ASN A 327 -16.17 13.54 9.39
CA ASN A 327 -16.73 13.64 10.73
C ASN A 327 -16.28 12.42 11.56
N SER A 328 -15.19 12.57 12.30
CA SER A 328 -14.51 11.50 12.98
C SER A 328 -13.60 12.07 14.05
N ASN A 329 -13.53 11.36 15.17
CA ASN A 329 -12.55 11.63 16.23
C ASN A 329 -11.13 11.23 15.79
N TYR A 330 -10.96 10.55 14.64
CA TYR A 330 -9.66 10.03 14.20
C TYR A 330 -9.48 10.18 12.68
N ASN A 331 -9.09 11.37 12.23
CA ASN A 331 -8.55 11.57 10.89
C ASN A 331 -7.02 11.52 10.89
N TYR A 332 -6.44 10.49 10.26
CA TYR A 332 -5.01 10.47 9.96
C TYR A 332 -4.69 11.43 8.82
N VAL A 333 -3.76 12.35 9.08
CA VAL A 333 -3.21 13.31 8.12
C VAL A 333 -1.72 13.02 7.96
N TYR A 334 -1.28 12.77 6.73
CA TYR A 334 0.12 12.44 6.41
C TYR A 334 0.78 13.58 5.65
N VAL A 335 2.05 13.82 5.99
CA VAL A 335 2.95 14.76 5.32
C VAL A 335 4.23 14.03 4.96
N HIS A 336 4.45 13.83 3.65
CA HIS A 336 5.66 13.23 3.15
C HIS A 336 6.69 14.31 2.81
N MET A 337 7.93 14.07 3.19
CA MET A 337 9.03 14.99 2.99
C MET A 337 10.34 14.26 2.74
N ARG A 338 11.29 14.92 2.08
CA ARG A 338 12.66 14.43 1.88
C ARG A 338 13.65 15.58 1.96
N THR A 339 14.90 15.31 2.32
CA THR A 339 15.98 16.31 2.27
C THR A 339 17.32 15.65 1.96
N SER A 340 18.21 16.41 1.32
CA SER A 340 19.61 16.03 1.10
C SER A 340 20.53 16.48 2.23
N ASN A 341 20.03 17.25 3.21
CA ASN A 341 20.81 17.82 4.30
C ASN A 341 20.79 16.90 5.53
N PRO A 342 21.89 16.19 5.86
CA PRO A 342 21.96 15.40 7.09
C PRO A 342 22.03 16.30 8.32
N GLY A 343 21.49 15.83 9.45
CA GLY A 343 21.46 16.54 10.72
C GLY A 343 20.42 15.98 11.68
N ASN A 344 20.48 16.45 12.93
CA ASN A 344 19.38 16.28 13.87
C ASN A 344 18.51 17.53 13.79
N TYR A 345 17.22 17.33 13.51
CA TYR A 345 16.23 18.38 13.48
C TYR A 345 15.29 18.18 14.66
N ALA A 346 15.08 19.22 15.45
CA ALA A 346 14.17 19.16 16.58
C ALA A 346 12.73 19.08 16.06
N GLY A 347 11.84 18.41 16.80
CA GLY A 347 10.41 18.37 16.45
C GLY A 347 9.79 19.77 16.35
N ASP A 348 10.34 20.72 17.13
CA ASP A 348 10.00 22.14 17.11
C ASP A 348 10.29 22.83 15.76
N ASP A 349 11.20 22.28 14.95
CA ASP A 349 11.54 22.80 13.63
C ASP A 349 10.47 22.48 12.57
N PHE A 350 9.57 21.54 12.89
CA PHE A 350 8.44 21.18 12.05
C PHE A 350 7.14 21.61 12.72
N THR A 351 6.25 22.25 11.97
CA THR A 351 4.92 22.59 12.47
C THR A 351 3.88 22.32 11.41
N PHE A 352 2.84 21.58 11.78
CA PHE A 352 1.70 21.27 10.94
C PHE A 352 0.51 22.06 11.45
N ASN A 353 0.12 23.09 10.72
CA ASN A 353 -0.99 23.96 11.08
C ASN A 353 -2.21 23.58 10.24
N MET A 354 -3.26 23.14 10.90
CA MET A 354 -4.53 22.86 10.25
C MET A 354 -5.52 23.98 10.53
N SER A 355 -6.24 24.40 9.50
CA SER A 355 -7.26 25.44 9.64
C SER A 355 -8.43 25.21 8.70
N ALA A 356 -9.63 25.34 9.23
CA ALA A 356 -10.88 25.35 8.50
C ALA A 356 -11.92 26.10 9.31
N ASN A 357 -12.86 26.77 8.63
CA ASN A 357 -13.99 27.42 9.28
C ASN A 357 -13.58 28.35 10.43
N GLY A 358 -12.40 28.99 10.31
CA GLY A 358 -11.81 29.87 11.31
C GLY A 358 -11.52 29.24 12.68
N LYS A 359 -11.51 27.91 12.77
CA LYS A 359 -10.80 27.15 13.80
C LYS A 359 -9.45 26.74 13.24
N SER A 360 -8.45 26.66 14.11
CA SER A 360 -7.13 26.21 13.74
C SER A 360 -6.49 25.52 14.92
N ASP A 361 -5.74 24.48 14.63
CA ASP A 361 -4.89 23.84 15.60
C ASP A 361 -3.56 23.48 14.96
N SER A 362 -2.53 23.30 15.78
CA SER A 362 -1.16 23.10 15.34
C SER A 362 -0.50 22.01 16.16
N ILE A 363 0.25 21.15 15.49
CA ILE A 363 1.09 20.17 16.15
C ILE A 363 2.51 20.28 15.64
N LYS A 364 3.46 20.09 16.56
CA LYS A 364 4.87 20.05 16.23
C LYS A 364 5.24 18.69 15.65
N GLY A 365 6.32 18.63 14.91
CA GLY A 365 6.94 17.35 14.57
C GLY A 365 7.48 16.64 15.79
N ARG A 366 8.03 15.45 15.55
CA ARG A 366 8.96 14.80 16.48
C ARG A 366 10.40 15.08 16.03
N ASP A 367 11.32 14.92 16.96
CA ASP A 367 12.75 14.92 16.64
C ASP A 367 13.02 13.86 15.56
N ILE A 368 13.72 14.28 14.51
CA ILE A 368 14.13 13.40 13.42
C ILE A 368 15.61 13.57 13.13
N ARG A 369 16.31 12.45 13.05
CA ARG A 369 17.69 12.38 12.58
C ARG A 369 17.69 12.09 11.09
N ILE A 370 18.03 13.08 10.26
CA ILE A 370 18.37 12.81 8.88
C ILE A 370 19.83 12.40 8.85
N TYR A 371 20.08 11.13 8.58
CA TYR A 371 21.43 10.61 8.56
C TYR A 371 21.83 10.28 7.14
N VAL A 372 23.12 10.48 6.86
CA VAL A 372 23.75 9.76 5.77
C VAL A 372 24.03 8.38 6.33
N PRO A 373 23.42 7.31 5.80
CA PRO A 373 23.79 5.96 6.19
C PRO A 373 25.30 5.86 6.06
N SER A 374 25.97 5.49 7.15
CA SER A 374 27.42 5.46 7.22
C SER A 374 27.81 4.16 7.88
N MET A 375 28.91 3.58 7.44
CA MET A 375 29.46 2.35 8.00
C MET A 375 30.83 2.61 8.61
N GLU A 376 31.12 1.94 9.72
CA GLU A 376 32.48 1.85 10.22
C GLU A 376 33.29 0.97 9.27
N VAL A 377 34.41 1.50 8.79
CA VAL A 377 35.35 0.81 7.95
C VAL A 377 36.68 0.80 8.67
N ASN A 378 37.21 -0.40 8.87
CA ASN A 378 38.48 -0.62 9.52
C ASN A 378 39.55 -1.00 8.49
N SER A 379 40.77 -0.64 8.80
CA SER A 379 41.94 -1.06 8.05
C SER A 379 43.05 -1.32 9.03
N ILE A 380 43.55 -2.54 9.07
CA ILE A 380 44.65 -2.91 9.94
C ILE A 380 45.76 -3.49 9.07
N GLY A 381 46.95 -2.95 9.22
CA GLY A 381 48.18 -3.60 8.79
C GLY A 381 48.86 -4.17 10.02
N THR A 382 49.35 -5.41 9.94
CA THR A 382 50.05 -6.08 11.04
C THR A 382 51.24 -6.82 10.48
N GLU A 383 52.36 -6.80 11.19
CA GLU A 383 53.55 -7.55 10.82
C GLU A 383 54.34 -7.99 12.05
N VAL A 384 55.15 -9.04 11.90
CA VAL A 384 56.03 -9.53 12.96
C VAL A 384 57.47 -9.13 12.65
N VAL A 385 58.08 -8.34 13.53
CA VAL A 385 59.48 -7.91 13.42
C VAL A 385 60.34 -8.64 14.45
N SER A 386 61.52 -9.12 14.06
CA SER A 386 62.46 -9.84 14.93
C SER A 386 63.76 -9.04 15.15
N ASP A 387 64.62 -9.50 16.05
CA ASP A 387 65.87 -8.79 16.39
C ASP A 387 66.74 -8.54 15.14
N GLY A 388 67.19 -7.30 14.98
CA GLY A 388 68.03 -6.86 13.88
C GLY A 388 67.37 -6.86 12.50
N SER A 389 66.07 -7.15 12.40
CA SER A 389 65.31 -7.10 11.16
C SER A 389 64.44 -5.84 11.07
N SER A 390 64.19 -5.40 9.85
CA SER A 390 63.11 -4.46 9.52
C SER A 390 62.00 -5.23 8.84
N ALA A 391 60.76 -4.83 9.06
CA ALA A 391 59.61 -5.33 8.36
C ALA A 391 58.78 -4.15 7.85
N ASP A 392 58.10 -4.32 6.73
CA ASP A 392 57.22 -3.32 6.17
C ASP A 392 55.85 -3.91 5.88
N PHE A 393 54.81 -3.11 6.07
CA PHE A 393 53.45 -3.47 5.71
C PHE A 393 52.66 -2.24 5.30
N ILE A 394 51.45 -2.47 4.79
CA ILE A 394 50.53 -1.40 4.42
C ILE A 394 49.26 -1.45 5.23
N PHE A 395 48.68 -0.28 5.44
CA PHE A 395 47.28 -0.12 5.82
C PHE A 395 46.67 0.99 4.98
N ASN A 396 45.36 0.97 4.87
CA ASN A 396 44.60 1.87 4.00
C ASN A 396 43.83 2.92 4.79
N THR A 397 43.64 4.06 4.14
CA THR A 397 42.68 5.09 4.53
C THR A 397 41.70 5.32 3.39
N LEU A 398 40.45 5.57 3.76
CA LEU A 398 39.36 5.91 2.87
C LEU A 398 39.15 7.42 2.88
N HIS A 399 39.07 8.00 1.69
CA HIS A 399 38.90 9.44 1.48
C HIS A 399 37.57 9.64 0.76
N THR A 400 36.54 10.04 1.50
CA THR A 400 35.26 10.48 0.95
C THR A 400 34.99 11.94 1.33
N ASN A 401 33.91 12.53 0.81
CA ASN A 401 33.57 13.92 1.10
C ASN A 401 33.11 14.12 2.55
N ASN A 402 32.47 13.09 3.13
CA ASN A 402 31.88 13.15 4.46
C ASN A 402 32.38 12.02 5.40
N THR A 403 33.59 11.49 5.19
CA THR A 403 34.18 10.53 6.15
C THR A 403 34.36 11.21 7.50
N ASN A 404 33.64 10.76 8.53
CA ASN A 404 33.67 11.33 9.87
C ASN A 404 34.33 10.35 10.86
N ARG A 405 34.83 10.88 11.99
CA ARG A 405 35.45 10.09 13.07
C ARG A 405 36.51 9.08 12.59
N ASN A 406 37.72 9.59 12.37
CA ASN A 406 38.88 8.75 12.04
C ASN A 406 39.77 8.59 13.28
N SER A 407 40.20 7.36 13.55
CA SER A 407 41.15 7.05 14.62
C SER A 407 42.17 6.05 14.11
N THR A 408 43.45 6.32 14.31
CA THR A 408 44.50 5.35 14.03
C THR A 408 45.28 5.05 15.32
N VAL A 409 45.44 3.77 15.64
CA VAL A 409 46.16 3.27 16.82
C VAL A 409 47.30 2.37 16.37
N ILE A 410 48.51 2.66 16.83
CA ILE A 410 49.66 1.76 16.68
C ILE A 410 49.69 0.85 17.89
N VAL A 411 49.69 -0.46 17.68
CA VAL A 411 49.80 -1.46 18.76
C VAL A 411 51.11 -2.21 18.57
N ALA A 412 51.93 -2.28 19.63
CA ALA A 412 53.13 -3.11 19.62
C ALA A 412 53.07 -4.13 20.76
N GLN A 413 53.34 -5.40 20.44
CA GLN A 413 53.16 -6.55 21.34
C GLN A 413 54.40 -7.45 21.33
N LEU A 414 55.04 -7.59 22.49
CA LEU A 414 56.28 -8.31 22.67
C LEU A 414 56.07 -9.81 22.92
N GLY A 415 56.61 -10.67 22.06
CA GLY A 415 56.75 -12.10 22.30
C GLY A 415 55.45 -12.83 22.65
N ALA A 416 55.53 -13.82 23.54
CA ALA A 416 54.38 -14.53 24.08
C ALA A 416 53.59 -13.66 25.05
N GLN A 417 54.28 -12.95 25.95
CA GLN A 417 53.69 -12.29 27.13
C GLN A 417 52.94 -11.00 26.80
N GLY A 418 53.39 -10.26 25.77
CA GLY A 418 52.79 -9.03 25.29
C GLY A 418 51.62 -9.19 24.35
N ARG A 419 51.36 -10.42 23.91
CA ARG A 419 50.14 -10.73 23.20
C ARG A 419 48.96 -10.62 24.15
N THR A 420 48.23 -9.52 24.04
CA THR A 420 46.79 -9.64 24.23
C THR A 420 46.26 -10.30 22.98
N LEU A 421 45.49 -11.37 23.13
CA LEU A 421 44.64 -11.91 22.08
C LEU A 421 43.47 -10.92 21.78
N SER A 422 43.82 -9.69 21.41
CA SER A 422 42.93 -8.60 21.02
C SER A 422 42.24 -8.97 19.72
N GLY A 423 40.91 -9.04 19.71
CA GLY A 423 40.13 -9.46 18.55
C GLY A 423 39.29 -10.73 18.77
N LEU A 424 39.62 -11.56 19.76
CA LEU A 424 38.84 -12.78 20.08
C LEU A 424 37.43 -12.53 20.65
N GLY A 425 37.01 -11.28 20.77
CA GLY A 425 35.62 -10.92 21.09
C GLY A 425 34.60 -11.49 20.08
N TYR A 426 35.02 -11.72 18.82
CA TYR A 426 34.17 -12.38 17.82
C TYR A 426 33.74 -13.79 18.26
N LEU A 427 34.63 -14.54 18.94
CA LEU A 427 34.35 -15.88 19.46
C LEU A 427 33.34 -15.89 20.61
N VAL A 428 33.03 -14.73 21.18
CA VAL A 428 32.00 -14.57 22.23
C VAL A 428 30.64 -14.18 21.61
N GLY A 429 30.63 -13.63 20.39
CA GLY A 429 29.44 -13.02 19.75
C GLY A 429 28.97 -13.62 18.42
N TYR A 430 29.71 -14.55 17.81
CA TYR A 430 29.32 -15.19 16.53
C TYR A 430 27.91 -15.86 16.64
N PRO A 431 27.08 -15.88 15.59
CA PRO A 431 25.71 -16.42 15.68
C PRO A 431 25.71 -17.96 15.84
N TYR A 432 24.91 -18.52 16.77
CA TYR A 432 25.06 -19.91 17.24
C TYR A 432 23.75 -20.70 17.47
N GLY A 433 23.52 -21.72 16.64
CA GLY A 433 22.39 -22.64 16.61
C GLY A 433 22.67 -24.14 16.88
N CYS A 434 23.92 -24.62 16.79
CA CYS A 434 24.24 -26.06 16.88
C CYS A 434 25.13 -26.42 18.08
N VAL A 435 25.28 -27.73 18.33
CA VAL A 435 26.17 -28.27 19.36
C VAL A 435 27.64 -27.92 19.08
N GLU A 436 28.10 -28.01 17.83
CA GLU A 436 29.49 -27.66 17.48
C GLU A 436 29.78 -26.18 17.80
N GLN A 437 28.93 -25.27 17.32
CA GLN A 437 29.03 -23.84 17.54
C GLN A 437 29.02 -23.47 19.04
N THR A 438 28.10 -24.08 19.80
CA THR A 438 28.03 -23.92 21.26
C THR A 438 29.35 -24.33 21.91
N THR A 439 29.91 -25.45 21.46
CA THR A 439 31.14 -26.04 21.97
C THR A 439 32.37 -25.21 21.59
N SER A 440 32.47 -24.79 20.33
CA SER A 440 33.50 -23.89 19.79
C SER A 440 33.59 -22.60 20.61
N LYS A 441 32.45 -21.96 20.90
CA LYS A 441 32.36 -20.77 21.75
C LYS A 441 32.91 -21.00 23.14
N MET A 442 32.46 -22.08 23.80
CA MET A 442 32.90 -22.43 25.15
C MET A 442 34.41 -22.64 25.18
N MET A 443 34.93 -23.42 24.24
CA MET A 443 36.33 -23.79 24.16
C MET A 443 37.25 -22.62 23.83
N ALA A 444 36.83 -21.76 22.91
CA ALA A 444 37.51 -20.50 22.65
C ALA A 444 37.56 -19.63 23.91
N SER A 445 36.41 -19.37 24.53
CA SER A 445 36.31 -18.55 25.75
C SER A 445 37.18 -19.11 26.88
N LEU A 446 37.12 -20.43 27.07
CA LEU A 446 37.92 -21.17 28.05
C LEU A 446 39.41 -20.98 27.81
N ASN A 447 39.87 -21.20 26.58
CA ASN A 447 41.27 -21.11 26.21
C ASN A 447 41.79 -19.66 26.32
N VAL A 448 41.02 -18.65 25.90
CA VAL A 448 41.41 -17.22 26.07
C VAL A 448 41.63 -16.88 27.53
N LYS A 449 40.68 -17.28 28.38
CA LYS A 449 40.79 -17.07 29.83
C LYS A 449 42.01 -17.81 30.40
N ASN A 450 42.21 -19.09 30.03
CA ASN A 450 43.35 -19.89 30.50
C ASN A 450 44.70 -19.32 30.05
N TYR A 451 44.76 -18.75 28.84
CA TYR A 451 45.94 -18.08 28.32
C TYR A 451 46.43 -16.94 29.21
N TYR A 452 45.51 -16.15 29.76
CA TYR A 452 45.85 -15.05 30.68
C TYR A 452 45.98 -15.49 32.14
N LEU A 453 45.22 -16.50 32.60
CA LEU A 453 45.35 -17.03 33.97
C LEU A 453 46.74 -17.63 34.25
N GLY A 454 47.38 -18.21 33.24
CA GLY A 454 48.72 -18.78 33.34
C GLY A 454 49.86 -17.75 33.35
N ARG A 455 49.57 -16.44 33.38
CA ARG A 455 50.55 -15.37 33.23
C ARG A 455 50.74 -14.54 34.49
N ASP A 456 51.97 -14.06 34.68
CA ASP A 456 52.35 -13.20 35.80
C ASP A 456 51.76 -11.77 35.66
N ASP A 457 51.33 -11.37 34.46
CA ASP A 457 50.92 -9.99 34.12
C ASP A 457 49.78 -9.98 33.06
N PRO A 458 48.52 -10.22 33.45
CA PRO A 458 47.38 -10.17 32.54
C PRO A 458 47.00 -8.72 32.17
N PRO A 459 46.29 -8.47 31.06
CA PRO A 459 45.90 -7.11 30.66
C PRO A 459 45.02 -6.41 31.71
N ASP A 460 45.03 -5.08 31.74
CA ASP A 460 44.27 -4.26 32.71
C ASP A 460 42.76 -4.56 32.72
N ASP A 461 42.19 -4.97 31.59
CA ASP A 461 40.78 -5.33 31.44
C ASP A 461 40.50 -6.83 31.65
N PHE A 462 41.47 -7.60 32.15
CA PHE A 462 41.37 -9.05 32.29
C PHE A 462 40.16 -9.50 33.13
N ASP A 463 39.80 -8.78 34.19
CA ASP A 463 38.60 -9.10 34.99
C ASP A 463 37.33 -9.10 34.13
N ARG A 464 37.23 -8.16 33.18
CA ARG A 464 36.11 -8.09 32.22
C ARG A 464 36.16 -9.25 31.23
N ILE A 465 37.35 -9.55 30.68
CA ILE A 465 37.56 -10.69 29.77
C ILE A 465 37.17 -12.00 30.46
N ARG A 466 37.67 -12.21 31.69
CA ARG A 466 37.40 -13.39 32.50
C ARG A 466 35.91 -13.55 32.80
N ASN A 467 35.23 -12.48 33.23
CA ASN A 467 33.79 -12.55 33.50
C ASN A 467 32.98 -12.93 32.26
N ARG A 468 33.27 -12.32 31.10
CA ARG A 468 32.60 -12.66 29.83
C ARG A 468 32.87 -14.10 29.40
N ALA A 469 34.11 -14.56 29.54
CA ALA A 469 34.48 -15.94 29.24
C ALA A 469 33.76 -16.94 30.16
N ASN A 470 33.68 -16.65 31.46
CA ASN A 470 32.97 -17.49 32.43
C ASN A 470 31.47 -17.58 32.10
N GLU A 471 30.81 -16.44 31.84
CA GLU A 471 29.39 -16.40 31.45
C GLU A 471 29.12 -17.14 30.14
N SER A 472 30.07 -17.08 29.19
CA SER A 472 30.01 -17.79 27.92
C SER A 472 30.06 -19.32 28.13
N VAL A 473 31.02 -19.78 28.93
CA VAL A 473 31.18 -21.20 29.29
C VAL A 473 29.98 -21.71 30.09
N GLU A 474 29.50 -20.95 31.08
CA GLU A 474 28.34 -21.34 31.90
C GLU A 474 27.06 -21.50 31.07
N ARG A 475 26.78 -20.54 30.17
CA ARG A 475 25.65 -20.63 29.25
C ARG A 475 25.74 -21.87 28.36
N GLY A 476 26.92 -22.13 27.79
CA GLY A 476 27.13 -23.32 26.96
C GLY A 476 26.96 -24.63 27.71
N ILE A 477 27.46 -24.74 28.96
CA ILE A 477 27.20 -25.90 29.83
C ILE A 477 25.70 -26.10 30.00
N ASN A 478 24.96 -25.05 30.32
CA ASN A 478 23.50 -25.14 30.53
C ASN A 478 22.75 -25.57 29.28
N VAL A 479 23.28 -25.29 28.07
CA VAL A 479 22.72 -25.78 26.81
C VAL A 479 23.04 -27.27 26.60
N LEU A 480 24.32 -27.67 26.73
CA LEU A 480 24.78 -29.04 26.43
C LEU A 480 24.29 -30.11 27.44
N VAL A 481 23.87 -29.71 28.64
CA VAL A 481 23.33 -30.63 29.67
C VAL A 481 21.80 -30.60 29.77
N ASN A 482 21.14 -29.67 29.10
CA ASN A 482 19.68 -29.55 29.09
C ASN A 482 19.12 -30.41 27.97
N GLY A 483 18.80 -31.68 28.27
CA GLY A 483 18.40 -32.77 27.36
C GLY A 483 17.13 -32.58 26.51
N LYS A 484 16.83 -31.34 26.09
CA LYS A 484 15.76 -30.98 25.15
C LYS A 484 16.22 -30.03 24.05
N LEU A 485 16.91 -28.94 24.38
CA LEU A 485 17.22 -27.88 23.40
C LEU A 485 18.37 -28.31 22.49
N ARG A 486 19.52 -28.69 23.09
CA ARG A 486 20.75 -29.21 22.44
C ARG A 486 21.57 -30.12 23.37
N GLY A 487 20.92 -30.66 24.40
CA GLY A 487 21.58 -31.43 25.44
C GLY A 487 21.78 -32.90 25.09
N GLN A 488 22.49 -33.60 25.97
CA GLN A 488 22.72 -35.04 25.85
C GLN A 488 21.40 -35.81 25.73
N HIS A 489 21.32 -36.72 24.77
CA HIS A 489 20.18 -37.60 24.53
C HIS A 489 20.13 -38.77 25.51
N ASP A 490 18.98 -39.42 25.63
CA ASP A 490 18.78 -40.59 26.51
C ASP A 490 19.71 -41.77 26.18
N ASP A 491 20.21 -41.85 24.95
CA ASP A 491 21.16 -42.88 24.52
C ASP A 491 22.60 -42.60 24.98
N GLY A 492 22.88 -41.39 25.49
CA GLY A 492 24.17 -40.94 25.99
C GLY A 492 24.99 -40.09 25.01
N GLY A 493 24.54 -39.90 23.77
CA GLY A 493 25.22 -39.07 22.78
C GLY A 493 24.61 -37.66 22.64
N TRP A 494 25.10 -36.92 21.64
CA TRP A 494 24.55 -35.64 21.17
C TRP A 494 24.31 -35.72 19.67
N SER A 495 23.30 -34.97 19.22
CA SER A 495 23.13 -34.63 17.82
C SER A 495 23.38 -33.17 17.53
N LEU A 496 23.73 -32.84 16.29
CA LEU A 496 24.17 -31.52 15.89
C LEU A 496 23.19 -30.41 16.28
N TRP A 497 21.91 -30.64 16.02
CA TRP A 497 20.85 -29.65 16.28
C TRP A 497 20.11 -29.89 17.59
N GLY A 498 20.49 -30.90 18.38
CA GLY A 498 19.79 -31.28 19.60
C GLY A 498 18.61 -32.22 19.40
N TYR A 499 18.11 -32.36 18.18
CA TYR A 499 17.09 -33.34 17.78
C TYR A 499 17.65 -34.33 16.75
N GLY A 500 16.99 -35.47 16.57
CA GLY A 500 17.48 -36.56 15.72
C GLY A 500 18.21 -37.65 16.52
N SER A 501 18.90 -38.54 15.82
CA SER A 501 19.76 -39.55 16.44
C SER A 501 21.10 -38.93 16.83
N SER A 502 21.66 -39.30 17.98
CA SER A 502 23.04 -38.96 18.32
C SER A 502 24.01 -39.41 17.23
N GLU A 503 25.02 -38.60 16.96
CA GLU A 503 26.10 -38.93 16.02
C GLU A 503 27.49 -38.66 16.62
N ALA A 504 28.51 -39.28 16.03
CA ALA A 504 29.84 -39.30 16.63
C ALA A 504 30.53 -37.93 16.64
N SER A 505 30.26 -37.06 15.67
CA SER A 505 30.87 -35.71 15.57
C SER A 505 30.48 -34.81 16.74
N SER A 506 29.17 -34.61 16.96
CA SER A 506 28.67 -33.76 18.04
C SER A 506 28.92 -34.39 19.40
N SER A 507 28.79 -35.71 19.51
CA SER A 507 29.11 -36.46 20.74
C SER A 507 30.58 -36.31 21.10
N SER A 508 31.50 -36.40 20.14
CA SER A 508 32.93 -36.18 20.36
C SER A 508 33.21 -34.75 20.84
N TYR A 509 32.73 -33.73 20.14
CA TYR A 509 33.15 -32.36 20.45
C TYR A 509 32.53 -31.84 21.75
N ALA A 510 31.24 -32.06 21.96
CA ALA A 510 30.56 -31.66 23.21
C ALA A 510 31.20 -32.33 24.42
N SER A 511 31.49 -33.63 24.32
CA SER A 511 32.10 -34.36 25.42
C SER A 511 33.56 -34.03 25.65
N TYR A 512 34.35 -33.77 24.61
CA TYR A 512 35.72 -33.24 24.74
C TYR A 512 35.73 -31.95 25.57
N THR A 513 34.84 -31.03 25.26
CA THR A 513 34.74 -29.73 25.93
C THR A 513 34.29 -29.85 27.38
N LEU A 514 33.23 -30.62 27.65
CA LEU A 514 32.77 -30.86 29.01
C LEU A 514 33.81 -31.62 29.84
N ALA A 515 34.52 -32.58 29.25
CA ALA A 515 35.60 -33.31 29.92
C ALA A 515 36.81 -32.40 30.19
N LYS A 516 37.17 -31.51 29.26
CA LYS A 516 38.25 -30.52 29.45
C LYS A 516 37.92 -29.55 30.57
N ILE A 517 36.69 -29.02 30.62
CA ILE A 517 36.22 -28.14 31.71
C ILE A 517 36.25 -28.87 33.06
N ASN A 518 35.99 -30.18 33.07
CA ASN A 518 35.98 -30.97 34.31
C ASN A 518 37.38 -31.37 34.82
N ARG A 519 38.46 -30.97 34.13
CA ARG A 519 39.83 -31.27 34.58
C ARG A 519 40.14 -30.62 35.93
N THR A 520 41.03 -31.25 36.69
CA THR A 520 41.34 -30.83 38.07
C THR A 520 42.16 -29.55 38.15
N ASP A 521 42.88 -29.23 37.07
CA ASP A 521 43.67 -28.01 36.86
C ASP A 521 42.83 -26.84 36.31
N GLU A 522 41.56 -27.07 35.98
CA GLU A 522 40.66 -26.08 35.38
C GLU A 522 39.79 -25.38 36.43
N ASP A 523 39.91 -24.04 36.55
CA ASP A 523 39.19 -23.28 37.58
C ASP A 523 37.68 -23.24 37.33
N LEU A 524 37.21 -23.38 36.07
CA LEU A 524 35.79 -23.44 35.72
C LEU A 524 35.12 -24.78 35.98
N ARG A 525 35.86 -25.80 36.44
CA ARG A 525 35.28 -27.09 36.86
C ARG A 525 34.12 -26.95 37.83
N HIS A 526 34.12 -25.90 38.66
CA HIS A 526 33.05 -25.65 39.63
C HIS A 526 31.66 -25.48 38.96
N LEU A 527 31.60 -25.07 37.68
CA LEU A 527 30.36 -24.92 36.92
C LEU A 527 29.68 -26.28 36.62
N LEU A 528 30.43 -27.38 36.72
CA LEU A 528 29.92 -28.75 36.56
C LEU A 528 29.58 -29.43 37.90
N ASN A 529 29.82 -28.77 39.04
CA ASN A 529 29.47 -29.33 40.35
C ASN A 529 27.96 -29.57 40.45
N GLY A 530 27.57 -30.82 40.72
CA GLY A 530 26.17 -31.23 40.77
C GLY A 530 25.50 -31.39 39.39
N LYS A 531 26.22 -31.17 38.28
CA LYS A 531 25.76 -31.39 36.90
C LYS A 531 26.37 -32.62 36.24
N ILE A 532 27.05 -33.49 37.00
CA ILE A 532 27.54 -34.78 36.49
C ILE A 532 26.71 -35.89 37.14
N SER A 533 26.03 -36.69 36.32
CA SER A 533 25.30 -37.89 36.78
C SER A 533 26.02 -39.17 36.36
N SER A 534 25.64 -40.28 36.98
CA SER A 534 26.25 -41.60 36.76
C SER A 534 25.18 -42.70 36.60
N GLY A 535 25.59 -43.85 36.07
CA GLY A 535 24.70 -44.98 35.82
C GLY A 535 23.90 -44.88 34.53
N GLY A 536 22.88 -45.74 34.38
CA GLY A 536 22.23 -46.02 33.08
C GLY A 536 21.11 -45.07 32.64
N THR A 537 21.03 -43.85 33.19
CA THR A 537 19.98 -42.89 32.87
C THR A 537 20.55 -41.49 32.82
N VAL A 538 20.36 -40.80 31.70
CA VAL A 538 20.72 -39.39 31.54
C VAL A 538 19.70 -38.56 32.32
N GLN A 539 20.16 -37.85 33.36
CA GLN A 539 19.29 -36.99 34.17
C GLN A 539 19.20 -35.60 33.54
N PRO A 540 18.03 -34.93 33.57
CA PRO A 540 17.90 -33.57 33.09
C PRO A 540 18.89 -32.62 33.77
N ASN A 541 19.48 -31.69 33.00
CA ASN A 541 20.46 -30.70 33.44
C ASN A 541 21.77 -31.30 33.97
N THR A 542 22.10 -32.53 33.56
CA THR A 542 23.37 -33.19 33.89
C THR A 542 24.01 -33.79 32.65
N VAL A 543 25.34 -33.89 32.65
CA VAL A 543 26.08 -34.77 31.74
C VAL A 543 26.31 -36.12 32.39
N ASN A 544 26.03 -37.20 31.66
CA ASN A 544 26.27 -38.58 32.08
C ASN A 544 27.37 -39.21 31.20
N PHE A 545 28.61 -39.19 31.71
CA PHE A 545 29.75 -39.77 31.00
C PHE A 545 29.71 -41.30 30.92
N ASP A 546 29.07 -41.99 31.87
CA ASP A 546 28.88 -43.45 31.82
C ASP A 546 28.05 -43.85 30.58
N MET A 547 26.96 -43.14 30.34
CA MET A 547 26.10 -43.36 29.17
C MET A 547 26.81 -43.01 27.86
N LEU A 548 27.61 -41.94 27.83
CA LEU A 548 28.43 -41.61 26.67
C LEU A 548 29.45 -42.71 26.33
N ILE A 549 30.15 -43.24 27.35
CA ILE A 549 31.11 -44.35 27.15
C ILE A 549 30.41 -45.57 26.55
N LYS A 550 29.22 -45.90 27.09
CA LYS A 550 28.38 -46.98 26.55
C LYS A 550 27.92 -46.65 25.12
N TRP A 551 27.56 -45.41 24.83
CA TRP A 551 27.15 -44.96 23.51
C TRP A 551 28.27 -45.18 22.49
N PHE A 552 29.50 -44.72 22.76
CA PHE A 552 30.64 -44.97 21.88
C PHE A 552 30.90 -46.47 21.67
N ASN A 553 30.69 -47.30 22.70
CA ASN A 553 30.83 -48.75 22.58
C ASN A 553 29.78 -49.38 21.67
N LYS A 554 28.58 -48.80 21.59
CA LYS A 554 27.47 -49.32 20.77
C LYS A 554 27.42 -48.72 19.36
N ASN A 555 27.89 -47.50 19.19
CA ASN A 555 27.76 -46.72 17.96
C ASN A 555 29.13 -46.48 17.30
N HIS A 556 29.83 -47.57 17.00
CA HIS A 556 31.07 -47.56 16.22
C HIS A 556 30.86 -48.26 14.88
N LYS A 557 31.70 -47.96 13.90
CA LYS A 557 31.81 -48.76 12.68
C LYS A 557 32.88 -49.84 12.86
N THR A 558 32.78 -50.93 12.11
CA THR A 558 33.77 -52.01 12.13
C THR A 558 34.27 -52.28 10.72
N GLU A 559 35.60 -52.25 10.53
CA GLU A 559 36.25 -52.65 9.28
C GLU A 559 37.49 -53.46 9.61
N SER A 560 37.71 -54.56 8.87
CA SER A 560 38.87 -55.45 9.04
C SER A 560 39.12 -55.90 10.49
N GLY A 561 38.06 -56.06 11.29
CA GLY A 561 38.16 -56.48 12.69
C GLY A 561 38.68 -55.40 13.66
N THR A 562 38.57 -54.12 13.28
CA THR A 562 38.88 -52.94 14.10
C THR A 562 37.66 -52.03 14.21
N MET A 563 37.47 -51.38 15.37
CA MET A 563 36.38 -50.42 15.60
C MET A 563 36.89 -48.99 15.41
N TYR A 564 36.07 -48.14 14.79
CA TYR A 564 36.36 -46.72 14.59
C TYR A 564 35.07 -45.88 14.63
N TRP A 565 35.22 -44.57 14.75
CA TRP A 565 34.11 -43.62 14.70
C TRP A 565 34.28 -42.69 13.49
N GLU A 566 33.29 -42.68 12.61
CA GLU A 566 33.26 -41.76 11.47
C GLU A 566 32.80 -40.38 11.92
N TRP A 567 33.23 -39.34 11.20
CA TRP A 567 32.67 -38.02 11.38
C TRP A 567 31.40 -37.91 10.52
N GLU A 568 30.24 -37.85 11.17
CA GLU A 568 28.94 -37.98 10.50
C GLU A 568 28.24 -36.63 10.22
N ALA A 569 28.78 -35.50 10.72
CA ALA A 569 28.26 -34.15 10.46
C ALA A 569 29.23 -33.30 9.60
N PRO A 570 29.22 -33.45 8.26
CA PRO A 570 30.14 -32.74 7.36
C PRO A 570 29.97 -31.21 7.39
N VAL A 571 28.83 -30.75 7.89
CA VAL A 571 28.43 -29.34 8.03
C VAL A 571 29.16 -28.61 9.17
N CYS A 572 29.96 -29.31 9.96
CA CYS A 572 30.63 -28.75 11.13
C CYS A 572 32.11 -29.02 11.20
N HIS A 573 32.58 -30.03 10.44
CA HIS A 573 33.97 -30.27 10.19
C HIS A 573 34.10 -31.36 9.11
N SER A 574 35.32 -31.59 8.61
CA SER A 574 35.58 -32.65 7.64
C SER A 574 36.73 -33.57 8.08
N TRP A 575 36.66 -34.06 9.31
CA TRP A 575 37.61 -35.05 9.82
C TRP A 575 37.35 -36.42 9.20
N THR A 576 38.43 -37.13 8.87
CA THR A 576 38.34 -38.56 8.55
C THR A 576 38.13 -39.40 9.82
N SER A 577 37.79 -40.67 9.67
CA SER A 577 37.71 -41.60 10.81
C SER A 577 39.06 -41.79 11.50
N GLN A 578 40.16 -41.57 10.78
CA GLN A 578 41.53 -41.54 11.28
C GLN A 578 41.81 -40.33 12.20
N SER A 579 41.05 -39.24 12.09
CA SER A 579 41.11 -38.07 12.98
C SER A 579 40.15 -38.19 14.17
N ASN A 580 38.89 -38.59 13.93
CA ASN A 580 37.88 -38.66 15.01
C ASN A 580 38.16 -39.79 16.02
N THR A 581 38.61 -40.97 15.55
CA THR A 581 38.87 -42.12 16.44
C THR A 581 39.90 -41.84 17.54
N PRO A 582 41.09 -41.29 17.24
CA PRO A 582 42.03 -40.92 18.31
C PRO A 582 41.56 -39.73 19.14
N PHE A 583 40.74 -38.82 18.59
CA PHE A 583 40.10 -37.77 19.39
C PHE A 583 39.17 -38.36 20.47
N VAL A 584 38.42 -39.43 20.15
CA VAL A 584 37.63 -40.20 21.13
C VAL A 584 38.52 -40.81 22.24
N MET A 585 39.78 -41.17 21.95
CA MET A 585 40.71 -41.64 22.98
C MET A 585 41.07 -40.53 23.98
N LEU A 586 41.29 -39.29 23.50
CA LEU A 586 41.56 -38.12 24.36
C LEU A 586 40.38 -37.86 25.30
N ILE A 587 39.15 -37.95 24.80
CA ILE A 587 37.91 -37.79 25.58
C ILE A 587 37.85 -38.81 26.71
N HIS A 588 38.02 -40.10 26.39
CA HIS A 588 38.01 -41.16 27.40
C HIS A 588 39.14 -40.97 28.44
N SER A 589 40.30 -40.45 28.02
CA SER A 589 41.42 -40.17 28.92
C SER A 589 41.04 -39.12 29.95
N MET A 590 40.51 -37.97 29.49
CA MET A 590 40.05 -36.91 30.38
C MET A 590 38.89 -37.34 31.29
N ILE A 591 37.95 -38.15 30.79
CA ILE A 591 36.88 -38.72 31.63
C ILE A 591 37.48 -39.65 32.70
N ASN A 592 38.43 -40.49 32.33
CA ASN A 592 39.07 -41.42 33.28
C ASN A 592 39.91 -40.70 34.34
N GLU A 593 40.49 -39.54 34.02
CA GLU A 593 41.20 -38.68 34.96
C GLU A 593 40.27 -37.97 35.96
N THR A 594 39.06 -37.62 35.52
CA THR A 594 38.20 -36.66 36.24
C THR A 594 36.94 -37.28 36.86
N CYS A 595 36.52 -38.46 36.40
CA CYS A 595 35.27 -39.12 36.79
C CYS A 595 35.52 -40.53 37.32
N GLU A 596 34.73 -40.95 38.31
CA GLU A 596 34.82 -42.29 38.88
C GLU A 596 33.97 -43.30 38.07
N VAL A 597 34.52 -43.80 36.96
CA VAL A 597 33.83 -44.78 36.09
C VAL A 597 33.90 -46.18 36.70
N LYS A 598 32.75 -46.80 36.97
CA LYS A 598 32.64 -48.12 37.66
C LYS A 598 31.83 -49.14 36.88
N GLY A 599 32.00 -50.41 37.26
CA GLY A 599 31.17 -51.52 36.77
C GLY A 599 31.25 -51.70 35.25
N GLU A 600 30.12 -51.98 34.61
CA GLU A 600 30.05 -52.24 33.17
C GLU A 600 30.56 -51.09 32.30
N TYR A 601 30.47 -49.84 32.77
CA TYR A 601 30.95 -48.66 32.04
C TYR A 601 32.46 -48.61 31.96
N LYS A 602 33.16 -49.10 33.01
CA LYS A 602 34.62 -49.24 32.97
C LYS A 602 35.02 -50.30 31.93
N ASP A 603 34.26 -51.38 31.83
CA ASP A 603 34.48 -52.44 30.82
C ASP A 603 34.17 -51.94 29.39
N TYR A 604 33.18 -51.07 29.20
CA TYR A 604 32.92 -50.41 27.92
C TYR A 604 34.07 -49.48 27.54
N MET A 605 34.54 -48.64 28.47
CA MET A 605 35.68 -47.74 28.25
C MET A 605 36.93 -48.51 27.84
N LEU A 606 37.29 -49.57 28.58
CA LEU A 606 38.46 -50.37 28.25
C LEU A 606 38.34 -51.02 26.86
N ARG A 607 37.17 -51.57 26.52
CA ARG A 607 36.93 -52.11 25.16
C ARG A 607 37.01 -51.05 24.08
N ASN A 608 36.50 -49.84 24.31
CA ASN A 608 36.63 -48.74 23.38
C ASN A 608 38.11 -48.43 23.14
N MET A 609 38.91 -48.33 24.20
CA MET A 609 40.35 -48.02 24.11
C MET A 609 41.17 -49.14 23.50
N GLU A 610 40.89 -50.42 23.80
CA GLU A 610 41.56 -51.56 23.18
C GLU A 610 41.34 -51.57 21.65
N ASN A 611 40.10 -51.37 21.21
CA ASN A 611 39.77 -51.36 19.79
C ASN A 611 40.24 -50.11 19.06
N ALA A 612 40.14 -48.94 19.69
CA ALA A 612 40.68 -47.69 19.15
C ALA A 612 42.21 -47.78 19.01
N THR A 613 42.91 -48.28 20.03
CA THR A 613 44.37 -48.51 19.96
C THR A 613 44.72 -49.47 18.83
N LYS A 614 43.98 -50.57 18.67
CA LYS A 614 44.16 -51.51 17.56
C LYS A 614 43.96 -50.84 16.20
N TYR A 615 42.92 -50.04 16.03
CA TYR A 615 42.67 -49.29 14.80
C TYR A 615 43.81 -48.31 14.49
N VAL A 616 44.20 -47.48 15.46
CA VAL A 616 45.24 -46.46 15.28
C VAL A 616 46.61 -47.10 15.00
N VAL A 617 47.03 -48.09 15.79
CA VAL A 617 48.30 -48.80 15.60
C VAL A 617 48.36 -49.50 14.24
N ASN A 618 47.27 -50.15 13.82
CA ASN A 618 47.21 -50.78 12.51
C ASN A 618 47.33 -49.74 11.38
N ASN A 619 46.64 -48.60 11.48
CA ASN A 619 46.70 -47.57 10.45
C ASN A 619 48.09 -46.92 10.34
N ILE A 620 48.75 -46.64 11.47
CA ILE A 620 50.13 -46.10 11.47
C ILE A 620 51.11 -47.13 10.89
N ASN A 621 51.16 -48.33 11.47
CA ASN A 621 52.19 -49.32 11.13
C ASN A 621 52.04 -49.91 9.71
N THR A 622 50.85 -49.82 9.12
CA THR A 622 50.60 -50.24 7.73
C THR A 622 50.56 -49.08 6.73
N GLY A 623 50.82 -47.84 7.18
CA GLY A 623 50.84 -46.65 6.33
C GLY A 623 49.48 -46.30 5.69
N ARG A 624 48.37 -46.61 6.37
CA ARG A 624 47.00 -46.40 5.87
C ARG A 624 46.40 -45.04 6.22
N ILE A 625 47.09 -44.21 6.99
CA ILE A 625 46.68 -42.81 7.19
C ILE A 625 46.91 -42.08 5.86
N SER A 626 45.82 -41.61 5.25
CA SER A 626 45.79 -40.99 3.91
C SER A 626 44.63 -39.98 3.82
N GLY A 627 44.58 -39.20 2.74
CA GLY A 627 43.57 -38.15 2.55
C GLY A 627 44.07 -36.74 2.85
N ASP A 628 43.17 -35.76 2.71
CA ASP A 628 43.49 -34.34 2.82
C ASP A 628 43.92 -33.91 4.23
N ASP A 629 43.53 -34.66 5.27
CA ASP A 629 43.85 -34.39 6.68
C ASP A 629 44.97 -35.27 7.25
N LYS A 630 45.79 -35.93 6.41
CA LYS A 630 46.80 -36.93 6.83
C LYS A 630 47.71 -36.49 7.98
N ASN A 631 48.22 -35.25 7.93
CA ASN A 631 49.11 -34.72 8.97
C ASN A 631 48.39 -34.57 10.30
N MET A 632 47.19 -33.98 10.27
CA MET A 632 46.31 -33.81 11.43
C MET A 632 45.87 -35.17 12.01
N ALA A 633 45.49 -36.13 11.16
CA ALA A 633 45.11 -37.47 11.58
C ALA A 633 46.29 -38.20 12.27
N THR A 634 47.51 -38.01 11.77
CA THR A 634 48.72 -38.60 12.37
C THR A 634 49.05 -37.93 13.71
N ALA A 635 48.89 -36.60 13.82
CA ALA A 635 49.06 -35.86 15.05
C ALA A 635 48.07 -36.30 16.14
N LEU A 636 46.77 -36.32 15.83
CA LEU A 636 45.75 -36.79 16.76
C LEU A 636 45.99 -38.25 17.15
N SER A 637 46.38 -39.10 16.20
CA SER A 637 46.74 -40.50 16.47
C SER A 637 47.86 -40.63 17.48
N LEU A 638 48.98 -39.90 17.30
CA LEU A 638 50.07 -39.88 18.27
C LEU A 638 49.58 -39.40 19.64
N TRP A 639 48.85 -38.30 19.69
CA TRP A 639 48.36 -37.73 20.94
C TRP A 639 47.41 -38.68 21.68
N GLY A 640 46.47 -39.30 20.97
CA GLY A 640 45.55 -40.30 21.53
C GLY A 640 46.27 -41.53 22.07
N LEU A 641 47.31 -42.03 21.37
CA LEU A 641 48.14 -43.14 21.87
C LEU A 641 48.94 -42.75 23.11
N GLU A 642 49.45 -41.52 23.20
CA GLU A 642 50.13 -41.04 24.41
C GLU A 642 49.17 -40.87 25.59
N ALA A 643 47.95 -40.37 25.34
CA ALA A 643 46.97 -40.12 26.38
C ALA A 643 46.27 -41.39 26.91
N PHE A 644 45.97 -42.37 26.04
CA PHE A 644 45.24 -43.57 26.47
C PHE A 644 45.48 -44.83 25.61
N GLY A 645 46.63 -44.94 24.95
CA GLY A 645 47.00 -46.18 24.26
C GLY A 645 47.21 -47.33 25.26
N ILE A 646 46.53 -48.46 25.03
CA ILE A 646 46.63 -49.64 25.90
C ILE A 646 46.92 -50.92 25.10
N THR A 647 47.65 -51.84 25.72
CA THR A 647 47.91 -53.16 25.14
C THR A 647 46.65 -54.02 25.14
N SER A 648 46.52 -54.89 24.14
CA SER A 648 45.44 -55.86 24.03
C SER A 648 45.96 -57.20 23.51
N ALA A 649 45.09 -58.18 23.28
CA ALA A 649 45.49 -59.45 22.65
C ALA A 649 46.05 -59.26 21.22
N ASP A 650 45.64 -58.19 20.53
CA ASP A 650 46.03 -57.90 19.15
C ASP A 650 47.14 -56.84 19.05
N VAL A 651 47.39 -56.07 20.11
CA VAL A 651 48.39 -55.00 20.16
C VAL A 651 49.34 -55.23 21.32
N SER A 652 50.58 -55.62 21.01
CA SER A 652 51.66 -55.71 22.00
C SER A 652 52.20 -54.33 22.37
N GLN A 653 52.89 -54.24 23.52
CA GLN A 653 53.60 -53.02 23.92
C GLN A 653 54.61 -52.57 22.84
N GLU A 654 55.32 -53.52 22.24
CA GLU A 654 56.27 -53.25 21.15
C GLU A 654 55.59 -52.63 19.93
N ALA A 655 54.42 -53.14 19.53
CA ALA A 655 53.67 -52.59 18.40
C ALA A 655 53.13 -51.18 18.69
N LEU A 656 52.71 -50.93 19.94
CA LEU A 656 52.28 -49.63 20.42
C LEU A 656 53.43 -48.61 20.43
N ASP A 657 54.58 -48.97 21.01
CA ASP A 657 55.77 -48.11 21.06
C ASP A 657 56.32 -47.83 19.65
N THR A 658 56.25 -48.83 18.76
CA THR A 658 56.60 -48.67 17.34
C THR A 658 55.68 -47.66 16.65
N ALA A 659 54.37 -47.74 16.87
CA ALA A 659 53.42 -46.80 16.27
C ALA A 659 53.64 -45.37 16.78
N LYS A 660 53.86 -45.20 18.10
CA LYS A 660 54.19 -43.89 18.70
C LYS A 660 55.46 -43.29 18.09
N THR A 661 56.52 -44.10 17.99
CA THR A 661 57.80 -43.67 17.39
C THR A 661 57.62 -43.31 15.92
N THR A 662 56.93 -44.15 15.14
CA THR A 662 56.68 -43.94 13.71
C THR A 662 55.90 -42.65 13.46
N ALA A 663 54.83 -42.41 14.23
CA ALA A 663 54.03 -41.19 14.09
C ALA A 663 54.82 -39.94 14.50
N ARG A 664 55.62 -40.01 15.58
CA ARG A 664 56.50 -38.93 16.02
C ARG A 664 57.54 -38.56 14.96
N GLU A 665 58.24 -39.56 14.42
CA GLU A 665 59.24 -39.34 13.36
C GLU A 665 58.60 -38.77 12.09
N TYR A 666 57.44 -39.30 11.69
CA TYR A 666 56.68 -38.76 10.57
C TYR A 666 56.34 -37.28 10.74
N LEU A 667 55.83 -36.86 11.90
CA LEU A 667 55.46 -35.46 12.12
C LEU A 667 56.66 -34.51 12.03
N ILE A 668 57.82 -34.91 12.56
CA ILE A 668 59.05 -34.12 12.46
C ILE A 668 59.53 -34.00 11.00
N GLU A 669 59.39 -35.07 10.21
CA GLU A 669 59.74 -35.07 8.79
C GLU A 669 58.74 -34.26 7.94
N ALA A 670 57.45 -34.40 8.23
CA ALA A 670 56.35 -33.77 7.50
C ALA A 670 56.22 -32.25 7.74
N GLN A 671 56.86 -31.72 8.78
CA GLN A 671 56.91 -30.28 9.03
C GLN A 671 57.61 -29.56 7.87
N SER A 672 56.93 -28.57 7.30
CA SER A 672 57.48 -27.68 6.28
C SER A 672 58.77 -27.04 6.76
N LYS A 673 59.81 -27.13 5.93
CA LYS A 673 61.13 -26.53 6.22
C LYS A 673 61.20 -25.06 5.82
N GLU A 674 60.20 -24.56 5.11
CA GLU A 674 60.12 -23.17 4.68
C GLU A 674 59.52 -22.28 5.77
N ASP A 675 58.43 -22.73 6.39
CA ASP A 675 57.62 -21.90 7.28
C ASP A 675 57.28 -22.56 8.64
N GLY A 676 57.56 -23.86 8.82
CA GLY A 676 57.31 -24.57 10.09
C GLY A 676 55.91 -25.17 10.26
N SER A 677 55.06 -25.10 9.23
CA SER A 677 53.66 -25.57 9.26
C SER A 677 53.47 -27.05 8.91
N TRP A 678 52.26 -27.58 9.16
CA TRP A 678 51.81 -28.89 8.65
C TRP A 678 50.60 -28.74 7.72
N SER A 679 50.82 -28.97 6.43
CA SER A 679 49.80 -28.84 5.38
C SER A 679 48.57 -29.75 5.57
N THR A 680 47.42 -29.30 5.06
CA THR A 680 46.16 -30.07 4.96
C THR A 680 45.32 -29.49 3.81
N GLY A 681 44.36 -30.25 3.27
CA GLY A 681 43.44 -29.76 2.25
C GLY A 681 42.23 -28.99 2.83
N SER A 682 41.63 -28.13 2.01
CA SER A 682 40.40 -27.38 2.31
C SER A 682 39.32 -27.56 1.24
N LYS A 683 38.04 -27.46 1.65
CA LYS A 683 36.86 -27.46 0.75
C LYS A 683 36.28 -26.06 0.64
N TYR A 684 35.50 -25.78 -0.41
CA TYR A 684 34.80 -24.49 -0.54
C TYR A 684 33.81 -24.29 0.63
N GLY A 685 33.86 -23.11 1.28
CA GLY A 685 33.16 -22.84 2.54
C GLY A 685 34.00 -23.08 3.81
N TRP A 686 35.29 -23.46 3.66
CA TRP A 686 36.26 -23.58 4.76
C TRP A 686 37.54 -22.77 4.47
N SER A 687 37.94 -21.93 5.44
CA SER A 687 39.21 -21.19 5.37
C SER A 687 40.40 -22.15 5.27
N ASN A 688 41.20 -22.00 4.21
CA ASN A 688 42.42 -22.78 4.00
C ASN A 688 43.44 -22.53 5.11
N THR A 689 43.62 -21.28 5.52
CA THR A 689 44.49 -20.89 6.64
C THR A 689 44.02 -21.51 7.95
N GLY A 690 42.70 -21.54 8.20
CA GLY A 690 42.13 -22.19 9.37
C GLY A 690 42.46 -23.68 9.44
N ARG A 691 42.34 -24.39 8.32
CA ARG A 691 42.67 -25.82 8.23
C ARG A 691 44.14 -26.10 8.55
N ILE A 692 45.06 -25.34 7.96
CA ILE A 692 46.51 -25.49 8.20
C ILE A 692 46.86 -25.12 9.65
N THR A 693 46.16 -24.14 10.23
CA THR A 693 46.26 -23.79 11.65
C THR A 693 45.90 -24.96 12.54
N GLU A 694 44.74 -25.57 12.34
CA GLU A 694 44.30 -26.70 13.15
C GLU A 694 45.29 -27.88 13.08
N SER A 695 45.73 -28.22 11.86
CA SER A 695 46.72 -29.27 11.59
C SER A 695 48.04 -29.01 12.33
N THR A 696 48.55 -27.77 12.25
CA THR A 696 49.80 -27.35 12.89
C THR A 696 49.68 -27.36 14.42
N ALA A 697 48.57 -26.85 14.96
CA ALA A 697 48.34 -26.81 16.40
C ALA A 697 48.28 -28.22 17.02
N TYR A 698 47.56 -29.16 16.38
CA TYR A 698 47.51 -30.54 16.86
C TYR A 698 48.86 -31.25 16.73
N ALA A 699 49.65 -30.98 15.69
CA ALA A 699 51.00 -31.54 15.56
C ALA A 699 51.91 -31.09 16.71
N ILE A 700 51.86 -29.80 17.08
CA ILE A 700 52.61 -29.24 18.22
C ILE A 700 52.20 -29.92 19.53
N LEU A 701 50.89 -29.98 19.81
CA LEU A 701 50.36 -30.60 21.04
C LEU A 701 50.72 -32.09 21.14
N ALA A 702 50.62 -32.82 20.02
CA ALA A 702 50.98 -34.23 19.95
C ALA A 702 52.48 -34.48 20.18
N LEU A 703 53.35 -33.66 19.57
CA LEU A 703 54.79 -33.75 19.77
C LEU A 703 55.17 -33.44 21.22
N ASN A 704 54.56 -32.42 21.82
CA ASN A 704 54.77 -32.10 23.23
C ASN A 704 54.34 -33.23 24.18
N ALA A 705 53.23 -33.91 23.87
CA ALA A 705 52.77 -35.07 24.63
C ALA A 705 53.79 -36.24 24.66
N THR A 706 54.72 -36.31 23.71
CA THR A 706 55.84 -37.28 23.73
C THR A 706 56.99 -36.89 24.67
N GLY A 707 56.90 -35.72 25.31
CA GLY A 707 57.95 -35.15 26.16
C GLY A 707 58.95 -34.24 25.44
N ILE A 708 58.71 -33.88 24.17
CA ILE A 708 59.47 -32.81 23.50
C ILE A 708 59.04 -31.48 24.12
N THR A 709 59.97 -30.75 24.71
CA THR A 709 59.70 -29.48 25.38
C THR A 709 59.53 -28.32 24.39
N GLY A 710 58.83 -27.27 24.82
CA GLY A 710 58.51 -26.09 24.00
C GLY A 710 59.70 -25.32 23.42
N ASP A 711 60.89 -25.48 24.00
CA ASP A 711 62.16 -24.90 23.52
C ASP A 711 62.82 -25.73 22.39
N ASN A 712 62.23 -26.86 21.99
CA ASN A 712 62.68 -27.61 20.82
C ASN A 712 62.41 -26.83 19.53
N THR A 713 63.36 -26.85 18.59
CA THR A 713 63.24 -26.14 17.31
C THR A 713 61.99 -26.51 16.52
N THR A 714 61.63 -27.80 16.45
CA THR A 714 60.43 -28.28 15.74
C THR A 714 59.16 -27.62 16.30
N ILE A 715 59.05 -27.57 17.63
CA ILE A 715 57.91 -26.94 18.30
C ILE A 715 57.96 -25.42 18.14
N THR A 716 59.13 -24.81 18.31
CA THR A 716 59.32 -23.36 18.20
C THR A 716 58.99 -22.86 16.78
N ASP A 717 59.39 -23.58 15.74
CA ASP A 717 59.09 -23.25 14.34
C ASP A 717 57.58 -23.30 14.06
N GLY A 718 56.89 -24.34 14.55
CA GLY A 718 55.44 -24.44 14.44
C GLY A 718 54.71 -23.35 15.24
N ILE A 719 55.19 -23.04 16.45
CA ILE A 719 54.65 -21.95 17.27
C ILE A 719 54.83 -20.61 16.55
N ASN A 720 56.01 -20.33 16.00
CA ASN A 720 56.30 -19.12 15.22
C ASN A 720 55.37 -19.00 14.02
N TRP A 721 55.13 -20.10 13.30
CA TRP A 721 54.17 -20.11 12.21
C TRP A 721 52.75 -19.75 12.67
N LEU A 722 52.25 -20.37 13.75
CA LEU A 722 50.95 -20.02 14.33
C LEU A 722 50.90 -18.54 14.71
N VAL A 723 51.99 -17.96 15.23
CA VAL A 723 52.04 -16.51 15.50
C VAL A 723 51.83 -15.69 14.24
N ASN A 724 52.48 -16.10 13.14
CA ASN A 724 52.42 -15.38 11.86
C ASN A 724 51.07 -15.54 11.14
N GLN A 725 50.31 -16.60 11.44
CA GLN A 725 48.96 -16.79 10.88
C GLN A 725 47.87 -16.02 11.63
N TYR A 726 48.23 -15.24 12.64
CA TYR A 726 47.25 -14.44 13.36
C TYR A 726 46.67 -13.37 12.43
N GLU A 727 45.47 -13.64 11.93
CA GLU A 727 44.81 -12.79 10.94
C GLU A 727 44.35 -11.47 11.57
N ASN A 728 44.07 -10.52 10.70
CA ASN A 728 43.43 -9.28 11.06
C ASN A 728 42.09 -9.54 11.80
N GLY A 729 41.86 -8.88 12.94
CA GLY A 729 40.73 -9.20 13.85
C GLY A 729 41.00 -10.35 14.82
N GLY A 730 42.18 -10.95 14.77
CA GLY A 730 42.72 -11.80 15.81
C GLY A 730 42.21 -13.24 15.82
N LYS A 731 42.02 -13.83 14.64
CA LYS A 731 41.55 -15.21 14.43
C LYS A 731 42.61 -16.06 13.71
N TRP A 732 42.37 -17.36 13.66
CA TRP A 732 43.12 -18.30 12.83
C TRP A 732 42.16 -19.06 11.90
N GLY A 733 41.57 -18.35 10.94
CA GLY A 733 40.56 -18.87 10.01
C GLY A 733 39.17 -19.04 10.62
N TYR A 734 38.92 -20.11 11.39
CA TYR A 734 37.60 -20.38 12.00
C TYR A 734 37.71 -20.69 13.51
N THR A 735 36.55 -20.84 14.17
CA THR A 735 36.45 -20.92 15.64
C THR A 735 37.23 -22.09 16.24
N TRP A 736 37.11 -23.28 15.64
CA TRP A 736 37.79 -24.48 16.10
C TRP A 736 39.30 -24.39 15.88
N ALA A 737 39.76 -23.93 14.72
CA ALA A 737 41.18 -23.69 14.46
C ALA A 737 41.80 -22.68 15.43
N SER A 738 41.07 -21.59 15.72
CA SER A 738 41.47 -20.59 16.71
C SER A 738 41.60 -21.18 18.11
N GLN A 739 40.67 -22.04 18.53
CA GLN A 739 40.80 -22.78 19.79
C GLN A 739 42.08 -23.62 19.80
N ALA A 740 42.31 -24.45 18.78
CA ALA A 740 43.44 -25.37 18.74
C ALA A 740 44.77 -24.59 18.80
N ALA A 741 44.88 -23.49 18.04
CA ALA A 741 46.04 -22.60 18.05
C ALA A 741 46.32 -22.05 19.46
N ILE A 742 45.28 -21.53 20.13
CA ILE A 742 45.44 -20.98 21.50
C ILE A 742 45.88 -22.09 22.46
N ASP A 743 45.35 -23.31 22.36
CA ASP A 743 45.74 -24.43 23.23
C ASP A 743 47.22 -24.82 23.04
N ALA A 744 47.69 -24.86 21.78
CA ALA A 744 49.09 -25.09 21.45
C ALA A 744 49.99 -23.97 21.99
N LEU A 745 49.57 -22.70 21.87
CA LEU A 745 50.29 -21.55 22.40
C LEU A 745 50.36 -21.59 23.94
N ILE A 746 49.28 -21.89 24.65
CA ILE A 746 49.29 -22.04 26.11
C ILE A 746 50.27 -23.14 26.55
N THR A 747 50.25 -24.27 25.84
CA THR A 747 50.95 -25.47 26.28
C THR A 747 52.44 -25.44 25.95
N CYS A 748 52.81 -24.90 24.78
CA CYS A 748 54.13 -25.11 24.20
C CYS A 748 54.94 -23.82 23.97
N GLN A 749 54.32 -22.64 24.11
CA GLN A 749 55.05 -21.38 23.93
C GLN A 749 55.95 -21.09 25.14
N GLY A 750 57.26 -20.92 24.91
CA GLY A 750 58.23 -20.63 25.98
C GLY A 750 58.14 -19.22 26.57
N SER A 751 58.43 -19.08 27.87
CA SER A 751 58.53 -17.80 28.59
C SER A 751 59.93 -17.20 28.50
N VAL A 752 60.34 -16.75 27.31
CA VAL A 752 61.61 -16.01 27.17
C VAL A 752 61.38 -14.56 27.57
N LYS A 753 62.08 -14.07 28.60
CA LYS A 753 62.05 -12.64 28.97
C LYS A 753 62.72 -11.83 27.87
N THR A 754 61.96 -10.96 27.25
CA THR A 754 62.35 -10.15 26.11
C THR A 754 62.22 -8.66 26.43
N SER A 755 62.96 -7.82 25.71
CA SER A 755 62.83 -6.36 25.76
C SER A 755 63.32 -5.76 24.47
N GLY A 756 62.60 -4.76 23.95
CA GLY A 756 62.98 -4.08 22.72
C GLY A 756 62.27 -2.76 22.54
N THR A 757 62.78 -1.92 21.65
CA THR A 757 62.10 -0.70 21.20
C THR A 757 61.76 -0.87 19.73
N VAL A 758 60.48 -0.70 19.41
CA VAL A 758 59.98 -0.67 18.05
C VAL A 758 59.94 0.78 17.57
N SER A 759 60.60 1.08 16.46
CA SER A 759 60.35 2.30 15.71
C SER A 759 59.34 1.99 14.61
N VAL A 760 58.19 2.68 14.65
CA VAL A 760 57.14 2.63 13.62
C VAL A 760 57.19 3.93 12.86
N ASP A 761 57.49 3.84 11.57
CA ASP A 761 57.57 4.97 10.65
C ASP A 761 56.49 4.82 9.57
N ILE A 762 55.53 5.76 9.54
CA ILE A 762 54.45 5.80 8.55
C ILE A 762 54.78 6.84 7.49
N ASP A 763 54.67 6.43 6.21
CA ASP A 763 54.94 7.23 5.02
C ASP A 763 56.32 7.91 5.04
N SER A 764 57.37 7.12 5.31
CA SER A 764 58.79 7.52 5.20
C SER A 764 59.15 8.82 5.92
N GLY A 765 58.82 8.91 7.20
CA GLY A 765 59.16 9.98 8.13
C GLY A 765 58.02 10.95 8.41
N SER A 766 56.83 10.71 7.85
CA SER A 766 55.67 11.58 8.06
C SER A 766 55.14 11.47 9.49
N ILE A 767 55.08 10.25 10.03
CA ILE A 767 54.76 9.99 11.44
C ILE A 767 55.71 8.94 11.96
N VAL A 768 56.50 9.28 12.98
CA VAL A 768 57.44 8.35 13.62
C VAL A 768 57.10 8.18 15.09
N LYS A 769 56.85 6.94 15.51
CA LYS A 769 56.60 6.57 16.91
C LYS A 769 57.64 5.56 17.38
N ASN A 770 58.17 5.76 18.58
CA ASN A 770 59.03 4.79 19.24
C ASN A 770 58.27 4.18 20.42
N VAL A 771 58.12 2.86 20.40
CA VAL A 771 57.36 2.10 21.37
C VAL A 771 58.30 1.18 22.13
N ALA A 772 58.54 1.47 23.40
CA ALA A 772 59.37 0.65 24.26
C ALA A 772 58.54 -0.50 24.87
N LEU A 773 59.06 -1.72 24.76
CA LEU A 773 58.43 -2.93 25.25
C LEU A 773 59.35 -3.68 26.20
N SER A 774 58.80 -4.22 27.30
CA SER A 774 59.59 -4.99 28.27
C SER A 774 58.74 -5.93 29.12
N ASP A 775 59.14 -7.20 29.16
CA ASP A 775 58.60 -8.20 30.09
C ASP A 775 58.91 -7.86 31.55
N ALA A 776 60.06 -7.24 31.83
CA ALA A 776 60.46 -6.87 33.18
C ALA A 776 59.74 -5.64 33.72
N ALA A 777 59.24 -4.77 32.84
CA ALA A 777 58.61 -3.49 33.21
C ALA A 777 57.09 -3.50 33.09
N GLY A 778 56.45 -4.62 32.74
CA GLY A 778 55.00 -4.70 32.55
C GLY A 778 54.50 -3.91 31.34
N THR A 779 55.34 -3.76 30.31
CA THR A 779 55.03 -3.01 29.07
C THR A 779 55.12 -3.92 27.87
N GLN A 780 54.64 -5.15 28.02
CA GLN A 780 54.70 -6.15 26.96
C GLN A 780 53.74 -5.80 25.82
N ARG A 781 52.70 -5.00 26.09
CA ARG A 781 51.81 -4.39 25.11
C ARG A 781 51.73 -2.89 25.31
N VAL A 782 51.81 -2.13 24.22
CA VAL A 782 51.60 -0.68 24.24
C VAL A 782 50.73 -0.28 23.06
N GLU A 783 49.72 0.54 23.33
CA GLU A 783 48.90 1.21 22.32
C GLU A 783 49.28 2.69 22.24
N VAL A 784 49.42 3.22 21.03
CA VAL A 784 49.72 4.63 20.76
C VAL A 784 48.70 5.16 19.75
N THR A 785 47.70 5.90 20.22
CA THR A 785 46.76 6.61 19.36
C THR A 785 47.44 7.82 18.71
N LEU A 786 47.20 8.01 17.41
CA LEU A 786 47.64 9.21 16.71
C LEU A 786 46.86 10.43 17.21
N THR A 787 47.56 11.55 17.38
CA THR A 787 46.95 12.85 17.74
C THR A 787 46.16 13.45 16.55
N GLU A 788 45.33 14.46 16.79
CA GLU A 788 44.56 15.12 15.71
C GLU A 788 45.45 15.67 14.58
N ASP A 789 46.60 16.27 14.91
CA ASP A 789 47.56 16.79 13.92
C ASP A 789 48.25 15.66 13.13
N GLU A 790 48.54 14.53 13.79
CA GLU A 790 49.09 13.34 13.13
C GLU A 790 48.05 12.68 12.24
N MET A 791 46.79 12.57 12.68
CA MET A 791 45.68 12.10 11.85
C MET A 791 45.46 13.00 10.63
N LYS A 792 45.57 14.31 10.78
CA LYS A 792 45.50 15.24 9.64
C LYS A 792 46.66 15.05 8.67
N THR A 793 47.85 14.78 9.19
CA THR A 793 49.04 14.46 8.37
C THR A 793 48.80 13.15 7.61
N LEU A 794 48.36 12.10 8.30
CA LEU A 794 48.01 10.80 7.71
C LEU A 794 46.97 10.95 6.60
N MET A 795 45.83 11.59 6.88
CA MET A 795 44.75 11.81 5.90
C MET A 795 45.14 12.74 4.74
N SER A 796 46.26 13.47 4.82
CA SER A 796 46.79 14.25 3.70
C SER A 796 47.81 13.48 2.85
N GLY A 797 48.42 12.44 3.44
CA GLY A 797 49.46 11.59 2.87
C GLY A 797 48.91 10.35 2.15
N GLY A 798 49.72 9.27 2.13
CA GLY A 798 49.40 8.03 1.44
C GLY A 798 49.47 8.11 -0.08
N THR A 799 49.49 6.94 -0.71
CA THR A 799 49.48 6.79 -2.17
C THR A 799 48.15 6.23 -2.60
N ARG A 800 47.55 6.82 -3.65
CA ARG A 800 46.27 6.36 -4.19
C ARG A 800 46.38 4.92 -4.71
N THR A 801 45.61 4.01 -4.12
CA THR A 801 45.44 2.64 -4.62
C THR A 801 44.43 2.61 -5.74
N ARG A 802 43.22 3.13 -5.48
CA ARG A 802 42.08 3.11 -6.41
C ARG A 802 41.11 4.27 -6.17
N GLY A 803 40.33 4.60 -7.19
CA GLY A 803 39.15 5.46 -7.02
C GLY A 803 37.95 4.65 -6.54
N ILE A 804 36.97 5.34 -5.95
CA ILE A 804 35.67 4.77 -5.63
C ILE A 804 34.79 4.79 -6.87
N THR A 805 34.26 3.63 -7.25
CA THR A 805 33.38 3.53 -8.44
C THR A 805 32.10 4.33 -8.23
N GLY A 806 31.78 5.23 -9.16
CA GLY A 806 30.59 6.10 -9.06
C GLY A 806 30.78 7.36 -8.21
N ASN A 807 31.90 7.51 -7.51
CA ASN A 807 32.25 8.73 -6.79
C ASN A 807 33.57 9.32 -7.35
N PRO A 808 33.51 10.38 -8.18
CA PRO A 808 34.70 10.95 -8.83
C PRO A 808 35.68 11.61 -7.86
N PHE A 809 35.27 11.84 -6.61
CA PHE A 809 36.09 12.46 -5.57
C PHE A 809 36.51 11.48 -4.47
N GLY A 810 35.99 10.24 -4.49
CA GLY A 810 36.31 9.22 -3.51
C GLY A 810 37.55 8.42 -3.91
N GLU A 811 38.44 8.14 -2.96
CA GLU A 811 39.60 7.27 -3.19
C GLU A 811 40.02 6.47 -1.95
N VAL A 812 40.67 5.34 -2.20
CA VAL A 812 41.41 4.58 -1.19
C VAL A 812 42.89 4.88 -1.36
N ARG A 813 43.57 5.18 -0.25
CA ARG A 813 45.01 5.36 -0.23
C ARG A 813 45.66 4.35 0.70
N TYR A 814 46.74 3.74 0.25
CA TYR A 814 47.60 2.94 1.12
C TYR A 814 48.68 3.83 1.75
N HIS A 815 49.05 3.51 2.97
CA HIS A 815 50.15 4.07 3.73
C HIS A 815 51.19 2.98 3.95
N THR A 816 52.46 3.32 3.75
CA THR A 816 53.56 2.40 4.02
C THR A 816 53.99 2.53 5.46
N VAL A 817 54.16 1.41 6.15
CA VAL A 817 54.64 1.38 7.53
C VAL A 817 55.95 0.60 7.56
N ASP A 818 57.04 1.29 7.89
CA ASP A 818 58.34 0.70 8.13
C ASP A 818 58.52 0.48 9.63
N VAL A 819 58.77 -0.77 10.02
CA VAL A 819 58.96 -1.17 11.40
C VAL A 819 60.38 -1.68 11.61
N THR A 820 61.08 -1.11 12.58
CA THR A 820 62.42 -1.58 12.99
C THR A 820 62.43 -1.93 14.47
N LEU A 821 62.87 -3.14 14.80
CA LEU A 821 63.07 -3.56 16.18
C LEU A 821 64.54 -3.39 16.60
N THR A 822 64.75 -2.81 17.78
CA THR A 822 66.04 -2.86 18.48
C THR A 822 65.84 -3.58 19.82
N GLY A 823 66.25 -4.85 19.91
CA GLY A 823 66.11 -5.68 21.13
C GLY A 823 65.74 -7.13 20.83
N ASP A 824 65.43 -7.90 21.87
CA ASP A 824 65.25 -9.36 21.78
C ASP A 824 63.80 -9.77 21.49
N GLY A 825 63.62 -10.79 20.65
CA GLY A 825 62.35 -11.51 20.44
C GLY A 825 61.45 -10.96 19.33
N PRO A 826 60.51 -11.77 18.79
CA PRO A 826 59.55 -11.29 17.81
C PRO A 826 58.55 -10.32 18.46
N VAL A 827 58.30 -9.19 17.82
CA VAL A 827 57.31 -8.19 18.19
C VAL A 827 56.26 -8.11 17.09
N ILE A 828 54.99 -8.25 17.46
CA ILE A 828 53.87 -7.98 16.55
C ILE A 828 53.61 -6.49 16.61
N VAL A 829 53.57 -5.85 15.44
CA VAL A 829 53.24 -4.44 15.31
C VAL A 829 52.07 -4.31 14.39
N SER A 830 50.99 -3.68 14.86
CA SER A 830 49.84 -3.34 14.05
C SER A 830 49.61 -1.84 14.00
N VAL A 831 49.05 -1.37 12.90
CA VAL A 831 48.46 -0.04 12.75
C VAL A 831 47.00 -0.24 12.41
N GLU A 832 46.13 0.12 13.34
CA GLU A 832 44.68 -0.04 13.26
C GLU A 832 44.03 1.30 12.95
N ASN A 833 43.49 1.47 11.75
CA ASN A 833 42.76 2.65 11.32
C ASN A 833 41.25 2.34 11.27
N THR A 834 40.45 3.20 11.89
CA THR A 834 38.99 3.13 11.94
C THR A 834 38.41 4.42 11.41
N GLN A 835 37.46 4.34 10.47
CA GLN A 835 36.81 5.48 9.84
C GLN A 835 35.32 5.24 9.67
N TRP A 836 34.48 6.27 9.77
CA TRP A 836 33.07 6.14 9.42
C TRP A 836 32.80 6.73 8.04
N ALA A 837 32.34 5.88 7.12
CA ALA A 837 32.21 6.19 5.70
C ALA A 837 30.75 6.19 5.24
N PRO A 838 30.28 7.26 4.57
CA PRO A 838 28.93 7.31 4.01
C PRO A 838 28.68 6.23 2.94
N LEU A 839 27.60 5.45 3.07
CA LEU A 839 27.22 4.38 2.14
C LEU A 839 27.15 4.88 0.70
N ASN A 840 26.58 6.06 0.47
CA ASN A 840 26.43 6.65 -0.86
C ASN A 840 27.74 7.19 -1.46
N GLU A 841 28.82 7.27 -0.69
CA GLU A 841 30.13 7.76 -1.14
C GLU A 841 31.18 6.67 -1.30
N ILE A 842 30.82 5.43 -0.98
CA ILE A 842 31.64 4.23 -1.13
C ILE A 842 31.04 3.29 -2.18
N ASP A 843 31.88 2.46 -2.79
CA ASP A 843 31.45 1.48 -3.78
C ASP A 843 31.11 0.13 -3.16
N ASN A 844 30.53 -0.76 -3.98
CA ASN A 844 30.12 -2.08 -3.55
C ASN A 844 31.28 -2.92 -2.98
N LEU A 845 32.53 -2.66 -3.39
CA LEU A 845 33.70 -3.34 -2.86
C LEU A 845 33.89 -3.05 -1.36
N ILE A 846 33.73 -1.78 -0.94
CA ILE A 846 33.80 -1.41 0.48
C ILE A 846 32.48 -1.76 1.16
N ARG A 847 31.34 -1.46 0.52
CA ARG A 847 30.03 -1.64 1.13
C ARG A 847 29.72 -3.10 1.47
N ASN A 848 30.19 -4.02 0.64
CA ASN A 848 29.92 -5.46 0.78
C ASN A 848 31.12 -6.21 1.38
N SER A 849 32.12 -5.50 1.91
CA SER A 849 33.19 -6.11 2.70
C SER A 849 32.58 -6.84 3.92
N GLN A 850 33.13 -8.00 4.26
CA GLN A 850 32.55 -9.00 5.18
C GLN A 850 32.50 -8.57 6.66
N THR A 851 32.73 -7.28 6.93
CA THR A 851 32.92 -6.71 8.26
C THR A 851 31.73 -5.87 8.76
N ILE A 852 30.74 -5.57 7.92
CA ILE A 852 29.98 -4.35 8.12
C ILE A 852 28.58 -4.59 8.68
N GLN A 853 28.37 -4.14 9.92
CA GLN A 853 27.04 -3.88 10.48
C GLN A 853 26.64 -2.42 10.20
N ASP A 854 25.42 -2.23 9.70
CA ASP A 854 24.74 -0.93 9.65
C ASP A 854 24.33 -0.59 11.10
N LEU A 855 25.06 0.31 11.76
CA LEU A 855 24.81 0.73 13.14
C LEU A 855 24.29 2.15 13.16
N ASP A 856 22.98 2.27 13.23
CA ASP A 856 22.31 3.56 13.44
C ASP A 856 21.49 3.55 14.73
N ALA A 857 22.16 3.39 15.88
CA ALA A 857 21.63 3.79 17.19
C ALA A 857 22.78 3.98 18.18
N GLY A 858 22.84 5.15 18.80
CA GLY A 858 23.92 5.49 19.73
C GLY A 858 23.82 4.70 21.03
N GLU A 859 24.72 3.74 21.24
CA GLU A 859 25.41 3.48 22.51
C GLU A 859 26.51 2.45 22.26
N THR A 860 27.71 2.73 22.75
CA THR A 860 28.93 1.92 22.57
C THR A 860 28.77 0.51 23.13
N VAL A 861 28.52 -0.47 22.25
CA VAL A 861 28.76 -1.89 22.52
C VAL A 861 29.51 -2.48 21.33
N HIS A 862 30.84 -2.62 21.45
CA HIS A 862 31.66 -3.29 20.46
C HIS A 862 31.39 -4.80 20.47
N PHE A 863 30.62 -5.30 19.49
CA PHE A 863 30.64 -6.71 19.10
C PHE A 863 30.56 -6.88 17.58
N THR A 864 31.41 -7.77 17.06
CA THR A 864 31.56 -8.22 15.66
C THR A 864 32.04 -7.15 14.67
N MET A 865 33.35 -6.86 14.71
CA MET A 865 34.08 -6.37 13.54
C MET A 865 34.92 -7.54 12.99
N PHE A 866 34.53 -8.12 11.85
CA PHE A 866 35.46 -8.95 11.05
C PHE A 866 36.51 -8.05 10.38
N ASN A 867 37.46 -7.51 11.13
CA ASN A 867 38.43 -6.54 10.61
C ASN A 867 39.22 -7.10 9.41
N ARG A 868 38.91 -6.61 8.20
CA ARG A 868 39.75 -6.73 7.01
C ARG A 868 40.07 -5.36 6.43
N ASN A 869 41.17 -5.28 5.71
CA ASN A 869 41.75 -4.05 5.15
C ASN A 869 40.73 -3.38 4.19
N ILE A 870 40.63 -2.05 4.18
CA ILE A 870 39.74 -1.23 3.29
C ILE A 870 39.89 -1.60 1.79
N ASP A 871 40.97 -2.27 1.43
CA ASP A 871 41.40 -2.58 0.07
C ASP A 871 41.59 -4.07 -0.19
N ASP A 872 41.18 -4.96 0.72
CA ASP A 872 41.36 -6.40 0.50
C ASP A 872 40.40 -6.83 -0.63
N SER A 873 40.93 -6.79 -1.85
CA SER A 873 40.31 -7.25 -3.08
C SER A 873 40.28 -8.77 -3.14
N ALA A 874 40.16 -9.46 -2.00
CA ALA A 874 39.56 -10.78 -2.01
C ALA A 874 38.27 -10.55 -2.80
N GLU A 875 38.20 -11.13 -3.99
CA GLU A 875 37.03 -11.02 -4.85
C GLU A 875 35.86 -11.23 -3.90
N ILE A 876 35.06 -10.18 -3.71
CA ILE A 876 33.68 -10.41 -3.32
C ILE A 876 33.24 -11.27 -4.47
N ASP A 877 33.24 -12.58 -4.25
CA ASP A 877 32.62 -13.52 -5.17
C ASP A 877 31.28 -12.87 -5.41
N ASP A 878 31.14 -12.38 -6.65
CA ASP A 878 30.07 -11.50 -7.02
C ASP A 878 28.79 -12.20 -6.56
N ILE A 879 27.69 -11.46 -6.38
CA ILE A 879 26.38 -12.11 -6.28
C ILE A 879 26.16 -13.10 -7.47
N SER A 880 27.04 -13.11 -8.49
CA SER A 880 27.19 -14.19 -9.47
C SER A 880 27.03 -15.59 -8.91
N ASN A 881 27.51 -15.91 -7.70
CA ASN A 881 27.38 -17.28 -7.18
C ASN A 881 26.00 -17.58 -6.58
N PHE A 882 25.12 -16.58 -6.39
CA PHE A 882 23.81 -16.77 -5.75
C PHE A 882 22.67 -16.03 -6.46
N THR A 883 21.63 -16.76 -6.84
CA THR A 883 20.37 -16.18 -7.32
C THR A 883 19.32 -16.19 -6.22
N LEU A 884 18.71 -15.04 -5.95
CA LEU A 884 17.66 -14.87 -4.94
C LEU A 884 16.29 -14.60 -5.56
N ALA A 885 15.25 -15.21 -5.01
CA ALA A 885 13.86 -14.99 -5.37
C ALA A 885 13.03 -14.71 -4.12
N TYR A 886 12.03 -13.82 -4.24
CA TYR A 886 11.20 -13.40 -3.12
C TYR A 886 9.73 -13.45 -3.51
N SER A 887 8.87 -13.83 -2.56
CA SER A 887 7.42 -13.75 -2.71
C SER A 887 6.75 -13.64 -1.36
N SER A 888 5.57 -13.03 -1.30
CA SER A 888 4.72 -13.03 -0.11
C SER A 888 3.34 -13.64 -0.38
N SER A 889 2.67 -14.09 0.68
CA SER A 889 1.29 -14.56 0.64
C SER A 889 0.55 -14.09 1.90
N PRO A 890 -0.46 -13.21 1.78
CA PRO A 890 -0.90 -12.56 0.54
C PRO A 890 0.15 -11.59 -0.05
N ASP A 891 -0.03 -11.25 -1.32
CA ASP A 891 0.70 -10.19 -2.01
C ASP A 891 -0.32 -9.17 -2.57
N PRO A 892 -0.39 -7.94 -2.03
CA PRO A 892 0.45 -7.40 -0.94
C PRO A 892 0.13 -8.03 0.43
N LEU A 893 1.06 -7.94 1.38
CA LEU A 893 0.84 -8.30 2.79
C LEU A 893 -0.19 -7.36 3.44
N VAL A 894 -0.76 -7.70 4.61
CA VAL A 894 -1.78 -6.87 5.29
C VAL A 894 -1.35 -6.53 6.71
N VAL A 895 -1.36 -5.24 7.08
CA VAL A 895 -0.98 -4.79 8.42
C VAL A 895 -1.76 -5.50 9.51
N GLY A 896 -1.05 -5.94 10.55
CA GLY A 896 -1.64 -6.61 11.71
C GLY A 896 -2.24 -7.99 11.41
N LYS A 897 -2.10 -8.49 10.17
CA LYS A 897 -2.46 -9.86 9.80
C LYS A 897 -1.19 -10.63 9.46
N GLU A 898 -1.19 -11.89 9.88
CA GLU A 898 -0.15 -12.83 9.55
C GLU A 898 -0.14 -13.09 8.03
N GLY A 899 1.05 -12.99 7.43
CA GLY A 899 1.35 -13.41 6.07
C GLY A 899 2.65 -14.22 6.03
N GLU A 900 2.87 -14.93 4.94
CA GLU A 900 4.05 -15.76 4.73
C GLU A 900 5.00 -15.08 3.74
N ILE A 901 6.26 -14.93 4.11
CA ILE A 901 7.34 -14.53 3.19
C ILE A 901 8.10 -15.80 2.81
N THR A 902 8.42 -15.94 1.52
CA THR A 902 9.25 -17.00 0.99
C THR A 902 10.49 -16.43 0.32
N VAL A 903 11.64 -16.99 0.68
CA VAL A 903 12.96 -16.67 0.13
C VAL A 903 13.48 -17.89 -0.60
N GLY A 904 13.67 -17.77 -1.92
CA GLY A 904 14.32 -18.74 -2.76
C GLY A 904 15.80 -18.42 -2.93
N VAL A 905 16.67 -19.43 -2.83
CA VAL A 905 18.12 -19.31 -3.01
C VAL A 905 18.61 -20.40 -3.96
N THR A 906 19.42 -20.04 -4.95
CA THR A 906 20.17 -20.98 -5.80
C THR A 906 21.65 -20.60 -5.75
N SER A 907 22.53 -21.57 -5.49
CA SER A 907 23.99 -21.38 -5.47
C SER A 907 24.61 -21.97 -6.74
N ASP A 908 25.57 -21.30 -7.36
CA ASP A 908 26.31 -21.81 -8.55
C ASP A 908 27.44 -22.77 -8.16
N VAL A 909 27.72 -22.90 -6.85
CA VAL A 909 28.78 -23.75 -6.28
C VAL A 909 28.25 -24.61 -5.14
N ASP A 910 28.90 -25.76 -4.90
CA ASP A 910 28.64 -26.58 -3.71
C ASP A 910 29.10 -25.82 -2.47
N LEU A 911 28.16 -25.43 -1.63
CA LEU A 911 28.41 -24.65 -0.42
C LEU A 911 28.04 -25.45 0.83
N PHE A 912 29.03 -25.72 1.68
CA PHE A 912 28.80 -26.33 2.98
C PHE A 912 28.50 -25.27 4.03
N SER A 913 27.53 -25.56 4.90
CA SER A 913 27.20 -24.73 6.06
C SER A 913 26.84 -23.26 5.74
N PRO A 914 25.94 -23.01 4.77
CA PRO A 914 25.44 -21.66 4.57
C PRO A 914 24.65 -21.17 5.79
N MET A 915 24.63 -19.87 6.00
CA MET A 915 23.77 -19.19 6.95
C MET A 915 23.11 -18.00 6.25
N ILE A 916 21.79 -17.90 6.38
CA ILE A 916 21.01 -16.74 5.94
C ILE A 916 20.61 -15.94 7.17
N GLU A 917 21.02 -14.67 7.25
CA GLU A 917 20.52 -13.70 8.21
C GLU A 917 19.43 -12.84 7.54
N VAL A 918 18.27 -12.73 8.18
CA VAL A 918 17.12 -11.92 7.74
C VAL A 918 16.75 -10.93 8.85
N PRO A 919 17.20 -9.67 8.77
CA PRO A 919 16.71 -8.62 9.65
C PRO A 919 15.22 -8.35 9.41
N ILE A 920 14.40 -8.36 10.47
CA ILE A 920 12.92 -8.27 10.38
C ILE A 920 12.36 -6.94 10.92
N ALA A 921 13.09 -5.84 10.76
CA ALA A 921 12.56 -4.51 11.10
C ALA A 921 11.28 -4.20 10.31
N GLY A 922 10.22 -3.73 10.99
CA GLY A 922 8.89 -3.51 10.39
C GLY A 922 7.99 -4.76 10.38
N PHE A 923 8.46 -5.88 10.94
CA PHE A 923 7.72 -7.13 10.96
C PHE A 923 7.77 -7.78 12.36
N VAL A 924 6.63 -8.28 12.82
CA VAL A 924 6.57 -9.18 13.97
C VAL A 924 6.65 -10.62 13.45
N PHE A 925 7.63 -11.38 13.92
CA PHE A 925 7.82 -12.77 13.51
C PHE A 925 7.10 -13.76 14.43
N ASP A 926 6.36 -14.71 13.83
CA ASP A 926 5.79 -15.83 14.58
C ASP A 926 6.82 -16.97 14.70
N ASN A 927 7.49 -17.01 15.85
CA ASN A 927 8.47 -18.05 16.14
C ASN A 927 7.89 -19.46 16.36
N THR A 928 6.55 -19.61 16.39
CA THR A 928 5.89 -20.89 16.66
C THR A 928 5.59 -21.71 15.41
N SER A 929 5.42 -21.06 14.26
CA SER A 929 5.06 -21.73 13.00
C SER A 929 6.24 -22.41 12.28
N GLY A 930 7.47 -22.05 12.64
CA GLY A 930 8.69 -22.64 12.10
C GLY A 930 8.99 -22.27 10.64
N ILE A 931 10.15 -22.70 10.14
CA ILE A 931 10.51 -22.59 8.71
C ILE A 931 10.20 -23.92 8.03
N ASN A 932 9.59 -23.88 6.83
CA ASN A 932 9.15 -25.05 6.07
C ASN A 932 10.32 -25.87 5.44
N ASP A 933 11.21 -26.46 6.25
CA ASP A 933 12.10 -27.56 5.84
C ASP A 933 12.51 -28.39 7.08
N LYS A 934 12.52 -29.72 6.95
CA LYS A 934 12.86 -30.66 8.04
C LYS A 934 14.38 -30.82 8.25
N SER A 935 15.18 -30.28 7.33
CA SER A 935 16.64 -30.50 7.23
C SER A 935 17.44 -29.22 7.52
N ILE A 936 16.80 -28.22 8.10
CA ILE A 936 17.40 -26.94 8.47
C ILE A 936 17.17 -26.68 9.95
N SER A 937 18.10 -25.97 10.57
CA SER A 937 17.81 -25.29 11.82
C SER A 937 17.55 -23.82 11.53
N PHE A 938 16.76 -23.20 12.40
CA PHE A 938 16.64 -21.75 12.41
C PHE A 938 16.57 -21.27 13.85
N GLU A 939 17.12 -20.09 14.10
CA GLU A 939 17.07 -19.45 15.40
C GLU A 939 16.70 -17.97 15.21
N VAL A 940 15.82 -17.47 16.08
CA VAL A 940 15.54 -16.05 16.17
C VAL A 940 16.46 -15.50 17.25
N LEU A 941 17.41 -14.67 16.85
CA LEU A 941 18.31 -14.03 17.80
C LEU A 941 17.95 -12.55 17.88
N ASN A 942 17.81 -12.07 19.12
CA ASN A 942 17.74 -10.65 19.41
C ASN A 942 19.18 -10.10 19.37
N SER A 943 19.44 -9.13 18.49
CA SER A 943 20.78 -8.53 18.40
C SER A 943 21.07 -7.73 19.68
N THR A 944 22.26 -7.91 20.26
CA THR A 944 22.68 -7.11 21.44
C THR A 944 23.42 -5.84 21.07
N ALA A 945 23.72 -5.62 19.79
CA ALA A 945 24.37 -4.40 19.29
C ALA A 945 23.36 -3.25 19.08
N ASN A 946 22.14 -3.57 18.65
CA ASN A 946 20.99 -2.68 18.66
C ASN A 946 19.89 -3.40 19.42
N ALA A 947 19.59 -2.98 20.65
CA ALA A 947 18.58 -3.59 21.53
C ALA A 947 17.12 -3.51 21.00
N GLU A 948 16.93 -3.24 19.70
CA GLU A 948 15.66 -2.92 19.04
C GLU A 948 15.43 -3.64 17.69
N GLN A 949 16.35 -4.49 17.20
CA GLN A 949 16.15 -5.25 15.95
C GLN A 949 16.26 -6.77 16.13
N ASP A 950 15.15 -7.47 15.86
CA ASP A 950 15.11 -8.93 15.76
C ASP A 950 15.64 -9.38 14.38
N SER A 951 16.34 -10.52 14.33
CA SER A 951 16.78 -11.16 13.08
C SER A 951 16.52 -12.66 13.11
N ILE A 952 16.16 -13.21 11.95
CA ILE A 952 16.00 -14.66 11.74
C ILE A 952 17.30 -15.20 11.13
N PHE A 953 17.86 -16.24 11.74
CA PHE A 953 19.00 -16.97 11.19
C PHE A 953 18.54 -18.34 10.68
N ILE A 954 18.79 -18.63 9.42
CA ILE A 954 18.46 -19.90 8.76
C ILE A 954 19.77 -20.62 8.45
N GLN A 955 19.95 -21.84 8.94
CA GLN A 955 21.19 -22.61 8.79
C GLN A 955 20.90 -23.97 8.14
N PRO A 956 20.98 -24.05 6.79
CA PRO A 956 20.94 -25.30 6.06
C PRO A 956 22.23 -26.11 6.25
N GLU A 957 22.14 -27.43 6.06
CA GLU A 957 23.31 -28.31 6.08
C GLU A 957 24.29 -28.00 4.93
N GLN A 958 23.77 -27.92 3.71
CA GLN A 958 24.54 -27.63 2.49
C GLN A 958 23.62 -27.12 1.38
N TRP A 959 24.20 -26.38 0.43
CA TRP A 959 23.61 -26.14 -0.88
C TRP A 959 24.43 -26.85 -1.95
N VAL A 960 23.74 -27.65 -2.76
CA VAL A 960 24.32 -28.25 -3.96
C VAL A 960 24.24 -27.21 -5.08
N ALA A 961 25.30 -27.12 -5.87
CA ALA A 961 25.35 -26.24 -7.04
C ALA A 961 24.11 -26.43 -7.94
N ASP A 962 23.62 -25.32 -8.49
CA ASP A 962 22.47 -25.19 -9.39
C ASP A 962 21.12 -25.71 -8.83
N THR A 963 21.05 -26.03 -7.53
CA THR A 963 19.85 -26.54 -6.89
C THR A 963 19.10 -25.41 -6.17
N PRO A 964 17.80 -25.17 -6.45
CA PRO A 964 17.03 -24.15 -5.76
C PRO A 964 16.55 -24.66 -4.40
N TYR A 965 16.73 -23.83 -3.38
CA TYR A 965 16.25 -24.01 -2.01
C TYR A 965 15.24 -22.92 -1.69
N SER A 966 14.25 -23.21 -0.82
CA SER A 966 13.18 -22.27 -0.48
C SER A 966 12.91 -22.29 1.01
N TYR A 967 12.83 -21.10 1.61
CA TYR A 967 12.58 -20.90 3.03
C TYR A 967 11.37 -20.00 3.21
N SER A 968 10.32 -20.54 3.80
CA SER A 968 9.08 -19.81 4.07
C SER A 968 8.88 -19.63 5.56
N PHE A 969 8.51 -18.42 5.98
CA PHE A 969 8.34 -18.05 7.37
C PHE A 969 7.27 -16.97 7.53
N LYS A 970 6.59 -16.96 8.68
CA LYS A 970 5.42 -16.10 8.90
C LYS A 970 5.77 -14.80 9.59
N VAL A 971 5.25 -13.72 9.06
CA VAL A 971 5.44 -12.36 9.57
C VAL A 971 4.10 -11.64 9.68
N THR A 972 4.01 -10.68 10.58
CA THR A 972 2.92 -9.72 10.66
C THR A 972 3.51 -8.32 10.50
N PRO A 973 3.24 -7.62 9.38
CA PRO A 973 3.68 -6.25 9.20
C PRO A 973 3.11 -5.34 10.28
N ASP A 974 3.93 -4.43 10.81
CA ASP A 974 3.50 -3.45 11.81
C ASP A 974 2.91 -2.17 11.20
N ASP A 975 3.27 -1.86 9.96
CA ASP A 975 2.86 -0.66 9.23
C ASP A 975 2.50 -0.93 7.77
N TYR A 976 1.73 -0.02 7.15
CA TYR A 976 1.28 -0.12 5.76
C TYR A 976 2.20 0.66 4.82
N GLY A 977 2.24 0.27 3.55
CA GLY A 977 3.13 0.85 2.54
C GLY A 977 4.25 -0.12 2.14
N THR A 978 5.38 0.40 1.70
CA THR A 978 6.51 -0.42 1.25
C THR A 978 7.50 -0.63 2.39
N LEU A 979 7.68 -1.88 2.82
CA LEU A 979 8.66 -2.27 3.83
C LEU A 979 9.85 -2.98 3.16
N ASN A 980 11.08 -2.60 3.53
CA ASN A 980 12.29 -3.24 3.02
C ASN A 980 12.76 -4.35 3.96
N MET A 981 13.17 -5.48 3.39
CA MET A 981 13.81 -6.59 4.10
C MET A 981 15.15 -6.90 3.44
N SER A 982 16.21 -7.01 4.25
CA SER A 982 17.55 -7.38 3.79
C SER A 982 17.83 -8.87 4.07
N PHE A 983 18.75 -9.45 3.32
CA PHE A 983 19.16 -10.85 3.39
C PHE A 983 20.69 -10.91 3.29
N ARG A 984 21.34 -11.62 4.20
CA ARG A 984 22.79 -11.87 4.14
C ARG A 984 23.07 -13.37 4.10
N ILE A 985 23.89 -13.82 3.16
CA ILE A 985 24.33 -15.21 3.01
C ILE A 985 25.79 -15.30 3.43
N ILE A 986 26.09 -16.19 4.37
CA ILE A 986 27.40 -16.32 5.01
C ILE A 986 27.78 -17.82 5.08
N PRO A 987 28.88 -18.26 4.45
CA PRO A 987 29.53 -19.53 4.73
C PRO A 987 30.13 -19.53 6.14
N LEU A 988 29.65 -20.43 7.00
CA LEU A 988 29.92 -20.36 8.43
C LEU A 988 31.41 -20.54 8.82
N TYR A 989 32.23 -21.21 8.02
CA TYR A 989 33.66 -21.46 8.31
C TYR A 989 34.61 -20.81 7.31
N ASP A 990 34.06 -19.92 6.49
CA ASP A 990 34.75 -19.08 5.51
C ASP A 990 33.97 -17.77 5.44
N ASP A 991 34.01 -17.03 6.55
CA ASP A 991 33.43 -15.70 6.71
C ASP A 991 34.03 -14.68 5.73
N GLU A 992 35.05 -15.11 4.99
CA GLU A 992 35.66 -14.46 3.85
C GLU A 992 34.81 -14.41 2.57
N LYS A 993 33.56 -14.91 2.58
CA LYS A 993 32.72 -15.01 1.37
C LYS A 993 31.25 -14.69 1.63
N VAL A 994 30.90 -13.41 1.79
CA VAL A 994 29.52 -12.98 2.12
C VAL A 994 28.79 -12.39 0.92
N ALA A 995 27.50 -12.70 0.76
CA ALA A 995 26.61 -12.06 -0.20
C ALA A 995 25.45 -11.34 0.51
N ILE A 996 25.02 -10.18 -0.02
CA ILE A 996 23.95 -9.36 0.57
C ILE A 996 22.94 -8.99 -0.52
N ALA A 997 21.65 -9.05 -0.19
CA ALA A 997 20.56 -8.59 -1.05
C ALA A 997 19.43 -7.93 -0.23
N GLY A 998 18.57 -7.16 -0.90
CA GLY A 998 17.41 -6.55 -0.28
C GLY A 998 16.19 -6.59 -1.19
N HIS A 999 15.00 -6.68 -0.58
CA HIS A 999 13.73 -6.72 -1.28
C HIS A 999 12.69 -5.82 -0.61
N ASN A 1000 11.83 -5.20 -1.41
CA ASN A 1000 10.73 -4.37 -0.93
C ASN A 1000 9.43 -5.17 -1.00
N PHE A 1001 8.73 -5.30 0.12
CA PHE A 1001 7.40 -5.90 0.20
C PHE A 1001 6.34 -4.80 0.30
N ASP A 1002 5.29 -4.91 -0.50
CA ASP A 1002 4.14 -4.04 -0.41
C ASP A 1002 3.18 -4.55 0.68
N VAL A 1003 2.69 -3.63 1.51
CA VAL A 1003 1.79 -3.88 2.63
C VAL A 1003 0.56 -2.98 2.50
N THR A 1004 -0.63 -3.59 2.49
CA THR A 1004 -1.94 -2.92 2.50
C THR A 1004 -2.59 -2.99 3.89
N GLY A 1005 -3.76 -2.38 4.03
CA GLY A 1005 -4.54 -2.41 5.26
C GLY A 1005 -6.05 -2.51 5.01
N ASN A 1006 -6.82 -2.56 6.09
CA ASN A 1006 -8.27 -2.64 6.08
C ASN A 1006 -8.93 -1.36 6.61
N GLY A 1007 -10.15 -1.06 6.16
CA GLY A 1007 -11.01 0.01 6.65
C GLY A 1007 -12.49 -0.38 6.63
N SER A 1008 -13.35 0.63 6.78
CA SER A 1008 -14.81 0.47 6.86
C SER A 1008 -15.53 1.56 6.05
N VAL A 1009 -16.78 1.31 5.69
CA VAL A 1009 -17.67 2.29 5.06
C VAL A 1009 -19.09 2.17 5.58
N THR A 1010 -19.71 3.29 5.92
CA THR A 1010 -21.12 3.43 6.24
C THR A 1010 -21.87 4.01 5.05
N ILE A 1011 -22.93 3.34 4.62
CA ILE A 1011 -23.87 3.84 3.61
C ILE A 1011 -25.17 4.23 4.30
N ASN A 1012 -25.60 5.48 4.14
CA ASN A 1012 -26.91 5.97 4.57
C ASN A 1012 -27.81 6.17 3.36
N VAL A 1013 -29.09 5.83 3.48
CA VAL A 1013 -30.08 5.95 2.41
C VAL A 1013 -31.18 6.91 2.85
N GLN A 1014 -31.51 7.88 2.00
CA GLN A 1014 -32.44 8.97 2.29
C GLN A 1014 -33.31 9.33 1.07
N ASN A 1015 -34.37 10.13 1.25
CA ASN A 1015 -35.15 10.72 0.15
C ASN A 1015 -34.66 12.13 -0.21
N GLU A 1016 -35.28 12.77 -1.20
CA GLU A 1016 -34.97 14.15 -1.64
C GLU A 1016 -35.18 15.22 -0.55
N ASN A 1017 -35.97 14.89 0.47
CA ASN A 1017 -36.15 15.68 1.70
C ASN A 1017 -35.22 15.22 2.83
N TYR A 1018 -34.27 14.32 2.51
CA TYR A 1018 -33.20 13.82 3.36
C TYR A 1018 -33.69 13.08 4.62
N ASN A 1019 -34.91 12.56 4.56
CA ASN A 1019 -35.41 11.64 5.57
C ASN A 1019 -34.87 10.25 5.28
N ALA A 1020 -34.49 9.52 6.33
CA ALA A 1020 -34.00 8.14 6.19
C ALA A 1020 -35.03 7.26 5.46
N VAL A 1021 -34.54 6.51 4.47
CA VAL A 1021 -35.34 5.59 3.66
C VAL A 1021 -34.73 4.22 3.77
N LYS A 1022 -35.55 3.23 4.15
CA LYS A 1022 -35.10 1.82 4.08
C LYS A 1022 -34.97 1.39 2.63
N ALA A 1023 -33.77 0.98 2.23
CA ALA A 1023 -33.53 0.33 0.95
C ALA A 1023 -33.92 -1.15 1.01
N ASP A 1024 -34.37 -1.69 -0.12
CA ASP A 1024 -34.59 -3.13 -0.25
C ASP A 1024 -33.25 -3.86 -0.16
N ASN A 1025 -32.21 -3.32 -0.82
CA ASN A 1025 -30.84 -3.71 -0.55
C ASN A 1025 -29.82 -2.59 -0.80
N ILE A 1026 -28.71 -2.68 -0.07
CA ILE A 1026 -27.46 -1.92 -0.24
C ILE A 1026 -26.38 -2.95 -0.57
N THR A 1027 -25.67 -2.75 -1.68
CA THR A 1027 -24.59 -3.64 -2.14
C THR A 1027 -23.28 -2.87 -2.17
N VAL A 1028 -22.26 -3.34 -1.45
CA VAL A 1028 -20.86 -2.86 -1.55
C VAL A 1028 -19.96 -4.06 -1.78
N ASP A 1029 -19.12 -4.02 -2.82
CA ASP A 1029 -18.21 -5.12 -3.19
C ASP A 1029 -18.92 -6.49 -3.32
N GLY A 1030 -20.13 -6.49 -3.90
CA GLY A 1030 -20.97 -7.68 -4.04
C GLY A 1030 -21.63 -8.17 -2.74
N VAL A 1031 -21.28 -7.63 -1.57
CA VAL A 1031 -21.92 -7.94 -0.29
C VAL A 1031 -23.22 -7.16 -0.17
N LYS A 1032 -24.34 -7.89 0.02
CA LYS A 1032 -25.68 -7.30 0.09
C LYS A 1032 -26.23 -7.27 1.51
N VAL A 1033 -26.82 -6.14 1.86
CA VAL A 1033 -27.56 -5.93 3.11
C VAL A 1033 -28.96 -5.48 2.78
N PHE A 1034 -29.97 -5.99 3.50
CA PHE A 1034 -31.38 -5.80 3.17
C PHE A 1034 -32.14 -5.00 4.25
N ASP A 1035 -33.22 -4.35 3.85
CA ASP A 1035 -34.21 -3.65 4.71
C ASP A 1035 -33.61 -2.67 5.75
N THR A 1036 -32.60 -1.90 5.33
CA THR A 1036 -31.97 -0.90 6.20
C THR A 1036 -31.84 0.45 5.53
N SER A 1037 -31.87 1.51 6.33
CA SER A 1037 -31.58 2.88 5.91
C SER A 1037 -30.14 3.30 6.20
N SER A 1038 -29.37 2.46 6.90
CA SER A 1038 -27.95 2.67 7.16
C SER A 1038 -27.23 1.35 7.43
N TYR A 1039 -26.01 1.16 6.92
CA TYR A 1039 -25.19 -0.01 7.25
C TYR A 1039 -23.69 0.29 7.13
N THR A 1040 -22.90 -0.27 8.06
CA THR A 1040 -21.44 -0.20 8.05
C THR A 1040 -20.82 -1.52 7.60
N PHE A 1041 -20.20 -1.52 6.43
CA PHE A 1041 -19.32 -2.59 5.97
C PHE A 1041 -17.95 -2.39 6.63
N SER A 1042 -17.44 -3.39 7.33
CA SER A 1042 -16.17 -3.31 8.06
C SER A 1042 -15.16 -4.29 7.48
N ASP A 1043 -13.87 -4.10 7.78
CA ASP A 1043 -12.78 -4.98 7.37
C ASP A 1043 -12.58 -5.12 5.85
N LEU A 1044 -12.98 -4.09 5.09
CA LEU A 1044 -12.77 -4.02 3.66
C LEU A 1044 -11.32 -3.62 3.34
N PRO A 1045 -10.70 -4.18 2.30
CA PRO A 1045 -9.38 -3.74 1.88
C PRO A 1045 -9.41 -2.26 1.46
N ILE A 1046 -8.31 -1.55 1.62
CA ILE A 1046 -8.17 -0.18 1.10
C ILE A 1046 -8.38 -0.20 -0.41
N GLY A 1047 -9.21 0.70 -0.93
CA GLY A 1047 -9.53 0.73 -2.35
C GLY A 1047 -10.86 1.40 -2.67
N ASN A 1048 -11.24 1.37 -3.95
CA ASN A 1048 -12.53 1.84 -4.44
C ASN A 1048 -13.42 0.64 -4.75
N PHE A 1049 -14.66 0.65 -4.26
CA PHE A 1049 -15.62 -0.44 -4.44
C PHE A 1049 -16.92 0.08 -5.03
N SER A 1050 -17.57 -0.73 -5.86
CA SER A 1050 -18.87 -0.40 -6.41
C SER A 1050 -19.96 -0.40 -5.34
N LEU A 1051 -20.87 0.56 -5.46
CA LEU A 1051 -22.07 0.72 -4.64
C LEU A 1051 -23.30 0.59 -5.52
N SER A 1052 -24.29 -0.17 -5.08
CA SER A 1052 -25.66 -0.15 -5.61
C SER A 1052 -26.66 -0.08 -4.46
N VAL A 1053 -27.67 0.79 -4.59
CA VAL A 1053 -28.79 0.90 -3.65
C VAL A 1053 -30.09 0.78 -4.42
N LYS A 1054 -30.95 -0.15 -3.98
CA LYS A 1054 -32.22 -0.44 -4.62
C LYS A 1054 -33.38 -0.29 -3.66
N LYS A 1055 -34.48 0.28 -4.16
CA LYS A 1055 -35.78 0.33 -3.50
C LYS A 1055 -36.90 0.26 -4.53
N ALA A 1056 -37.92 -0.57 -4.28
CA ALA A 1056 -39.12 -0.64 -5.10
C ALA A 1056 -39.74 0.76 -5.27
N ASP A 1057 -40.22 1.04 -6.48
CA ASP A 1057 -40.81 2.32 -6.90
C ASP A 1057 -39.83 3.52 -7.00
N TYR A 1058 -38.52 3.28 -6.83
CA TYR A 1058 -37.46 4.28 -7.06
C TYR A 1058 -36.45 3.77 -8.10
N PRO A 1059 -35.80 4.66 -8.87
CA PRO A 1059 -34.65 4.27 -9.69
C PRO A 1059 -33.52 3.68 -8.83
N GLU A 1060 -32.78 2.71 -9.37
CA GLU A 1060 -31.59 2.16 -8.71
C GLU A 1060 -30.44 3.18 -8.77
N VAL A 1061 -29.74 3.34 -7.65
CA VAL A 1061 -28.61 4.29 -7.55
C VAL A 1061 -27.31 3.50 -7.56
N HIS A 1062 -26.42 3.85 -8.50
CA HIS A 1062 -25.07 3.31 -8.61
C HIS A 1062 -24.01 4.34 -8.20
N GLY A 1063 -22.86 3.87 -7.74
CA GLY A 1063 -21.74 4.73 -7.37
C GLY A 1063 -20.48 3.96 -6.98
N THR A 1064 -19.47 4.68 -6.48
CA THR A 1064 -18.21 4.09 -6.00
C THR A 1064 -17.83 4.67 -4.64
N VAL A 1065 -17.50 3.81 -3.68
CA VAL A 1065 -17.09 4.18 -2.33
C VAL A 1065 -15.62 3.88 -2.08
N GLY A 1066 -14.92 4.79 -1.40
CA GLY A 1066 -13.51 4.65 -1.05
C GLY A 1066 -13.31 4.16 0.39
N ILE A 1067 -12.44 3.17 0.56
CA ILE A 1067 -12.01 2.61 1.85
C ILE A 1067 -10.60 3.08 2.15
N THR A 1068 -10.40 3.60 3.36
CA THR A 1068 -9.10 4.06 3.86
C THR A 1068 -8.69 3.28 5.11
N TYR A 1069 -7.39 3.07 5.31
CA TYR A 1069 -6.87 2.28 6.43
C TYR A 1069 -7.42 2.77 7.77
N ASN A 1070 -7.97 1.84 8.56
CA ASN A 1070 -8.45 2.02 9.93
C ASN A 1070 -9.41 3.22 10.11
N LYS A 1071 -10.21 3.53 9.07
CA LYS A 1071 -11.23 4.58 9.06
C LYS A 1071 -12.58 4.03 8.61
N THR A 1072 -13.67 4.66 9.06
CA THR A 1072 -15.02 4.44 8.52
C THR A 1072 -15.41 5.63 7.65
N SER A 1073 -15.40 5.46 6.33
CA SER A 1073 -15.94 6.48 5.38
C SER A 1073 -17.47 6.52 5.48
N ILE A 1074 -18.11 7.67 5.26
CA ILE A 1074 -19.58 7.78 5.27
C ILE A 1074 -20.05 8.27 3.91
N TYR A 1075 -21.03 7.60 3.30
CA TYR A 1075 -21.67 8.01 2.05
C TYR A 1075 -23.18 8.09 2.22
N ASN A 1076 -23.78 9.16 1.72
CA ASN A 1076 -25.22 9.37 1.70
C ASN A 1076 -25.76 9.15 0.28
N VAL A 1077 -26.76 8.27 0.16
CA VAL A 1077 -27.45 7.94 -1.10
C VAL A 1077 -28.86 8.47 -1.03
N THR A 1078 -29.22 9.31 -2.00
CA THR A 1078 -30.54 9.92 -2.10
C THR A 1078 -31.36 9.18 -3.15
N MET A 1079 -32.51 8.64 -2.75
CA MET A 1079 -33.46 7.98 -3.64
C MET A 1079 -34.39 9.03 -4.27
N PRO A 1080 -34.26 9.32 -5.58
CA PRO A 1080 -35.02 10.37 -6.24
C PRO A 1080 -36.43 9.90 -6.61
N THR A 1081 -37.41 10.81 -6.53
CA THR A 1081 -38.81 10.50 -6.90
C THR A 1081 -39.06 10.63 -8.40
N SER A 1082 -38.29 11.49 -9.08
CA SER A 1082 -38.16 11.57 -10.55
C SER A 1082 -36.73 11.99 -10.91
N MET A 1083 -36.30 11.66 -12.13
CA MET A 1083 -35.01 12.09 -12.70
C MET A 1083 -35.20 12.98 -13.95
N ASP A 1084 -36.42 13.44 -14.24
CA ASP A 1084 -36.70 14.25 -15.44
C ASP A 1084 -36.00 15.63 -15.39
N GLU A 1085 -35.58 16.04 -14.18
CA GLU A 1085 -34.62 17.12 -13.96
C GLU A 1085 -33.37 16.58 -13.24
N PRO A 1086 -32.22 17.27 -13.32
CA PRO A 1086 -31.00 16.83 -12.63
C PRO A 1086 -31.19 16.71 -11.10
N VAL A 1087 -30.86 15.55 -10.53
CA VAL A 1087 -30.98 15.26 -9.08
C VAL A 1087 -29.65 14.77 -8.51
N LEU A 1088 -29.31 15.21 -7.29
CA LEU A 1088 -28.17 14.70 -6.54
C LEU A 1088 -28.53 13.36 -5.91
N ILE A 1089 -27.87 12.27 -6.33
CA ILE A 1089 -28.19 10.90 -5.89
C ILE A 1089 -27.14 10.31 -4.94
N PHE A 1090 -25.94 10.90 -4.88
CA PHE A 1090 -24.84 10.40 -4.06
C PHE A 1090 -23.96 11.55 -3.55
N SER A 1091 -23.58 11.48 -2.28
CA SER A 1091 -22.60 12.39 -1.66
C SER A 1091 -21.72 11.70 -0.63
N GLU A 1092 -20.41 11.95 -0.66
CA GLU A 1092 -19.47 11.52 0.38
C GLU A 1092 -19.59 12.43 1.62
N GLY A 1093 -20.12 11.92 2.72
CA GLY A 1093 -20.57 12.75 3.85
C GLY A 1093 -21.70 13.71 3.43
N ASP A 1094 -21.72 14.91 4.02
CA ASP A 1094 -22.74 15.95 3.78
C ASP A 1094 -22.37 16.90 2.61
N SER A 1095 -21.62 16.40 1.63
CA SER A 1095 -20.77 17.16 0.70
C SER A 1095 -21.47 18.04 -0.36
N GLY A 1096 -22.77 18.30 -0.29
CA GLY A 1096 -23.35 19.34 -1.14
C GLY A 1096 -24.80 19.22 -1.54
N SER A 1097 -25.20 20.12 -2.42
CA SER A 1097 -26.54 20.23 -2.98
C SER A 1097 -26.53 20.80 -4.40
N ILE A 1098 -27.57 20.50 -5.18
CA ILE A 1098 -27.84 21.24 -6.42
C ILE A 1098 -28.36 22.62 -6.05
N ALA A 1099 -27.60 23.64 -6.43
CA ALA A 1099 -27.89 25.06 -6.21
C ALA A 1099 -28.78 25.69 -7.29
N GLY A 1100 -28.99 25.00 -8.42
CA GLY A 1100 -29.91 25.44 -9.46
C GLY A 1100 -29.76 24.63 -10.75
N SER A 1101 -30.87 24.39 -11.45
CA SER A 1101 -30.90 23.78 -12.78
C SER A 1101 -31.68 24.68 -13.74
N SER A 1102 -31.20 24.85 -14.96
CA SER A 1102 -32.01 25.36 -16.07
C SER A 1102 -31.76 24.49 -17.28
N HIS A 1103 -32.72 24.46 -18.20
CA HIS A 1103 -32.52 23.83 -19.49
C HIS A 1103 -33.08 24.70 -20.61
N THR A 1104 -32.51 24.54 -21.80
CA THR A 1104 -33.12 25.02 -23.03
C THR A 1104 -33.80 23.80 -23.68
N PRO A 1105 -35.14 23.77 -23.79
CA PRO A 1105 -35.83 22.63 -24.41
C PRO A 1105 -35.40 22.43 -25.86
N GLY A 1106 -35.24 21.16 -26.26
CA GLY A 1106 -35.08 20.79 -27.66
C GLY A 1106 -36.35 21.13 -28.47
N VAL A 1107 -36.16 21.58 -29.70
CA VAL A 1107 -37.25 21.82 -30.65
C VAL A 1107 -37.08 20.88 -31.83
N LEU A 1108 -38.05 20.00 -32.04
CA LEU A 1108 -38.10 19.14 -33.22
C LEU A 1108 -38.26 19.98 -34.48
N SER A 1109 -37.37 19.79 -35.46
CA SER A 1109 -37.39 20.50 -36.74
C SER A 1109 -36.82 19.64 -37.86
N ALA A 1110 -37.44 19.70 -39.03
CA ALA A 1110 -36.97 19.10 -40.28
C ALA A 1110 -35.87 19.92 -40.99
N MET A 1111 -35.30 20.95 -40.34
CA MET A 1111 -34.19 21.74 -40.89
C MET A 1111 -33.03 21.92 -39.90
N LYS A 1112 -33.23 21.60 -38.62
CA LYS A 1112 -32.27 21.84 -37.56
C LYS A 1112 -32.29 20.66 -36.61
N LYS A 1113 -31.12 20.28 -36.12
CA LYS A 1113 -31.00 19.25 -35.09
C LYS A 1113 -31.68 19.70 -33.81
N GLU A 1114 -32.30 18.75 -33.11
CA GLU A 1114 -32.85 18.98 -31.79
C GLU A 1114 -31.70 19.11 -30.78
N ASN A 1115 -31.46 20.32 -30.29
CA ASN A 1115 -30.41 20.57 -29.29
C ASN A 1115 -31.05 20.89 -27.94
N MET A 1116 -30.66 20.16 -26.90
CA MET A 1116 -31.08 20.40 -25.53
C MET A 1116 -29.85 20.59 -24.64
N THR A 1117 -29.84 21.65 -23.85
CA THR A 1117 -28.74 21.93 -22.92
C THR A 1117 -29.27 22.03 -21.51
N TYR A 1118 -28.71 21.27 -20.58
CA TYR A 1118 -28.94 21.42 -19.14
C TYR A 1118 -27.74 22.13 -18.50
N ASN A 1119 -28.02 23.15 -17.71
CA ASN A 1119 -27.04 23.84 -16.89
C ASN A 1119 -27.35 23.58 -15.42
N VAL A 1120 -26.47 22.88 -14.72
CA VAL A 1120 -26.60 22.51 -13.31
C VAL A 1120 -25.53 23.21 -12.49
N SER A 1121 -25.94 23.94 -11.47
CA SER A 1121 -25.04 24.53 -10.49
C SER A 1121 -25.03 23.64 -9.25
N VAL A 1122 -23.84 23.24 -8.81
CA VAL A 1122 -23.64 22.41 -7.61
C VAL A 1122 -22.79 23.17 -6.61
N MET A 1123 -23.13 23.03 -5.34
CA MET A 1123 -22.40 23.61 -4.23
C MET A 1123 -21.97 22.50 -3.28
N GLY A 1124 -20.67 22.40 -2.96
CA GLY A 1124 -20.15 21.36 -2.07
C GLY A 1124 -18.91 21.77 -1.28
N GLU A 1125 -18.61 21.05 -0.20
CA GLU A 1125 -17.45 21.28 0.68
C GLU A 1125 -16.23 20.38 0.39
N GLY A 1126 -16.24 19.68 -0.75
CA GLY A 1126 -15.24 18.67 -1.15
C GLY A 1126 -15.82 17.26 -1.10
N GLY A 1127 -15.07 16.25 -1.56
CA GLY A 1127 -15.53 14.85 -1.66
C GLY A 1127 -16.22 14.50 -2.99
N ARG A 1128 -16.65 13.24 -3.16
CA ARG A 1128 -17.36 12.78 -4.36
C ARG A 1128 -18.86 13.10 -4.31
N LEU A 1129 -19.39 13.71 -5.38
CA LEU A 1129 -20.83 13.91 -5.62
C LEU A 1129 -21.24 13.20 -6.92
N ALA A 1130 -22.48 12.69 -6.98
CA ALA A 1130 -23.07 12.20 -8.23
C ALA A 1130 -24.43 12.82 -8.52
N ILE A 1131 -24.62 13.25 -9.77
CA ILE A 1131 -25.87 13.81 -10.29
C ILE A 1131 -26.42 12.88 -11.35
N ALA A 1132 -27.70 12.54 -11.27
CA ALA A 1132 -28.43 11.79 -12.28
C ALA A 1132 -29.38 12.70 -13.06
N LEU A 1133 -29.55 12.42 -14.35
CA LEU A 1133 -30.55 13.00 -15.24
C LEU A 1133 -31.11 11.93 -16.17
N LYS A 1134 -32.43 11.88 -16.30
CA LYS A 1134 -33.16 11.06 -17.27
C LYS A 1134 -33.52 11.92 -18.48
N PHE A 1135 -33.29 11.41 -19.68
CA PHE A 1135 -33.52 12.13 -20.93
C PHE A 1135 -33.97 11.19 -22.06
N PRO A 1136 -34.74 11.68 -23.05
CA PRO A 1136 -35.23 10.87 -24.16
C PRO A 1136 -34.14 10.13 -24.93
N MET A 1137 -34.42 8.90 -25.35
CA MET A 1137 -33.48 8.08 -26.13
C MET A 1137 -32.98 8.71 -27.43
N ARG A 1138 -33.77 9.58 -28.06
CA ARG A 1138 -33.42 10.25 -29.32
C ARG A 1138 -32.18 11.13 -29.26
N TYR A 1139 -31.75 11.52 -28.06
CA TYR A 1139 -30.48 12.22 -27.88
C TYR A 1139 -29.25 11.31 -27.93
N LEU A 1140 -29.41 9.98 -27.95
CA LEU A 1140 -28.30 9.03 -28.08
C LEU A 1140 -27.77 8.88 -29.52
N MET A 1141 -28.33 9.63 -30.48
CA MET A 1141 -27.78 9.72 -31.85
C MET A 1141 -26.38 10.30 -31.86
N THR A 1142 -26.08 11.16 -30.88
CA THR A 1142 -24.74 11.64 -30.58
C THR A 1142 -24.43 11.39 -29.10
N ASP A 1143 -23.15 11.18 -28.78
CA ASP A 1143 -22.78 11.08 -27.37
C ASP A 1143 -22.93 12.45 -26.70
N PRO A 1144 -23.55 12.53 -25.50
CA PRO A 1144 -23.75 13.79 -24.81
C PRO A 1144 -22.41 14.44 -24.45
N VAL A 1145 -22.31 15.75 -24.64
CA VAL A 1145 -21.13 16.52 -24.21
C VAL A 1145 -21.36 16.99 -22.78
N VAL A 1146 -20.51 16.52 -21.87
CA VAL A 1146 -20.55 16.90 -20.45
C VAL A 1146 -19.38 17.81 -20.15
N LYS A 1147 -19.65 19.01 -19.62
CA LYS A 1147 -18.62 19.96 -19.20
C LYS A 1147 -18.72 20.25 -17.71
N LEU A 1148 -17.61 20.18 -17.00
CA LEU A 1148 -17.46 20.64 -15.61
C LEU A 1148 -16.62 21.90 -15.59
N ASN A 1149 -17.19 23.01 -15.12
CA ASN A 1149 -16.56 24.33 -15.09
C ASN A 1149 -15.95 24.77 -16.44
N GLY A 1150 -16.61 24.39 -17.54
CA GLY A 1150 -16.18 24.68 -18.91
C GLY A 1150 -15.15 23.71 -19.50
N VAL A 1151 -14.71 22.69 -18.75
CA VAL A 1151 -13.82 21.62 -19.23
C VAL A 1151 -14.66 20.40 -19.62
N VAL A 1152 -14.49 19.89 -20.83
CA VAL A 1152 -15.14 18.66 -21.31
C VAL A 1152 -14.59 17.46 -20.53
N LEU A 1153 -15.48 16.65 -19.97
CA LEU A 1153 -15.13 15.43 -19.22
C LEU A 1153 -14.81 14.25 -20.15
N GLY A 1154 -13.93 13.35 -19.70
CA GLY A 1154 -13.69 12.06 -20.34
C GLY A 1154 -14.85 11.08 -20.17
N ALA A 1155 -14.93 10.07 -21.05
CA ALA A 1155 -15.98 9.04 -21.01
C ALA A 1155 -15.90 8.12 -19.76
N ASP A 1156 -14.80 8.18 -19.01
CA ASP A 1156 -14.58 7.48 -17.74
C ASP A 1156 -15.02 8.30 -16.50
N GLU A 1157 -15.42 9.56 -16.69
CA GLU A 1157 -15.84 10.47 -15.61
C GLU A 1157 -17.37 10.54 -15.44
N TYR A 1158 -18.13 9.90 -16.33
CA TYR A 1158 -19.59 9.78 -16.25
C TYR A 1158 -20.05 8.38 -16.67
N GLU A 1159 -21.26 8.01 -16.25
CA GLU A 1159 -21.92 6.75 -16.59
C GLU A 1159 -23.20 7.04 -17.38
N LEU A 1160 -23.32 6.44 -18.56
CA LEU A 1160 -24.48 6.57 -19.43
C LEU A 1160 -25.20 5.22 -19.55
N THR A 1161 -26.41 5.14 -19.02
CA THR A 1161 -27.30 3.99 -19.20
C THR A 1161 -28.28 4.28 -20.34
N ARG A 1162 -28.21 3.48 -21.40
CA ARG A 1162 -29.08 3.61 -22.58
C ARG A 1162 -30.47 3.06 -22.31
N GLY A 1163 -31.50 3.73 -22.83
CA GLY A 1163 -32.87 3.22 -22.86
C GLY A 1163 -33.06 2.07 -23.86
N THR A 1164 -34.30 1.63 -24.02
CA THR A 1164 -34.72 0.55 -24.94
C THR A 1164 -35.70 1.06 -25.99
N PHE A 1165 -35.49 0.72 -27.26
CA PHE A 1165 -36.43 0.96 -28.37
C PHE A 1165 -37.04 -0.36 -28.84
N VAL A 1166 -38.37 -0.46 -28.95
CA VAL A 1166 -39.08 -1.66 -29.38
C VAL A 1166 -40.23 -1.30 -30.31
N TYR A 1167 -40.29 -1.91 -31.49
CA TYR A 1167 -41.41 -1.77 -32.43
C TYR A 1167 -42.28 -3.03 -32.47
N ASP A 1168 -43.59 -2.84 -32.44
CA ASP A 1168 -44.61 -3.87 -32.64
C ASP A 1168 -45.18 -3.78 -34.07
N LYS A 1169 -44.81 -4.76 -34.89
CA LYS A 1169 -45.20 -4.85 -36.31
C LYS A 1169 -46.70 -5.07 -36.52
N ASP A 1170 -47.42 -5.65 -35.55
CA ASP A 1170 -48.83 -5.99 -35.72
C ASP A 1170 -49.74 -4.79 -35.44
N SER A 1171 -49.33 -3.90 -34.53
CA SER A 1171 -50.05 -2.66 -34.20
C SER A 1171 -49.51 -1.43 -34.94
N GLY A 1172 -48.31 -1.50 -35.53
CA GLY A 1172 -47.65 -0.34 -36.15
C GLY A 1172 -47.11 0.66 -35.14
N THR A 1173 -46.97 0.25 -33.88
CA THR A 1173 -46.60 1.13 -32.76
C THR A 1173 -45.17 0.87 -32.28
N TYR A 1174 -44.47 1.89 -31.83
CA TYR A 1174 -43.18 1.75 -31.16
C TYR A 1174 -43.25 2.17 -29.69
N SER A 1175 -42.25 1.77 -28.90
CA SER A 1175 -42.09 2.18 -27.52
C SER A 1175 -40.62 2.43 -27.24
N THR A 1176 -40.36 3.50 -26.48
CA THR A 1176 -39.03 3.86 -26.02
C THR A 1176 -39.01 4.00 -24.50
N THR A 1177 -37.86 3.80 -23.88
CA THR A 1177 -37.62 4.19 -22.48
C THR A 1177 -36.54 5.24 -22.43
N ASP A 1178 -36.57 6.14 -21.46
CA ASP A 1178 -35.55 7.18 -21.36
C ASP A 1178 -34.17 6.62 -20.97
N SER A 1179 -33.13 7.32 -21.38
CA SER A 1179 -31.74 7.07 -20.98
C SER A 1179 -31.41 7.84 -19.71
N THR A 1180 -30.41 7.40 -18.95
CA THR A 1180 -29.97 8.07 -17.72
C THR A 1180 -28.48 8.37 -17.77
N LEU A 1181 -28.10 9.61 -17.45
CA LEU A 1181 -26.72 10.07 -17.32
C LEU A 1181 -26.41 10.33 -15.86
N VAL A 1182 -25.34 9.72 -15.34
CA VAL A 1182 -24.80 9.96 -14.00
C VAL A 1182 -23.39 10.55 -14.12
N ILE A 1183 -23.13 11.67 -13.45
CA ILE A 1183 -21.83 12.34 -13.51
C ILE A 1183 -21.19 12.26 -12.14
N TYR A 1184 -19.96 11.77 -12.09
CA TYR A 1184 -19.17 11.67 -10.87
C TYR A 1184 -18.12 12.78 -10.87
N ASN A 1185 -17.94 13.46 -9.73
CA ASN A 1185 -16.95 14.53 -9.43
C ASN A 1185 -17.54 15.95 -9.37
N SER A 1186 -17.40 16.57 -8.21
CA SER A 1186 -17.56 18.02 -8.01
C SER A 1186 -16.46 18.53 -7.09
N PRO A 1187 -15.62 19.49 -7.51
CA PRO A 1187 -14.68 20.18 -6.64
C PRO A 1187 -15.36 20.87 -5.45
N SER A 1188 -14.60 21.28 -4.45
CA SER A 1188 -15.12 22.18 -3.41
C SER A 1188 -15.50 23.54 -4.00
N GLY A 1189 -16.60 24.11 -3.51
CA GLY A 1189 -17.10 25.42 -3.92
C GLY A 1189 -18.33 25.32 -4.84
N THR A 1190 -18.55 26.38 -5.63
CA THR A 1190 -19.59 26.40 -6.66
C THR A 1190 -19.01 25.85 -7.95
N ASN A 1191 -19.65 24.81 -8.48
CA ASN A 1191 -19.32 24.25 -9.79
C ASN A 1191 -20.51 24.34 -10.74
N TYR A 1192 -20.20 24.39 -12.03
CA TYR A 1192 -21.16 24.48 -13.11
C TYR A 1192 -20.98 23.27 -14.02
N ILE A 1193 -22.03 22.48 -14.14
CA ILE A 1193 -22.09 21.32 -15.01
C ILE A 1193 -23.01 21.67 -16.17
N GLU A 1194 -22.50 21.57 -17.39
CA GLU A 1194 -23.26 21.77 -18.62
C GLU A 1194 -23.38 20.42 -19.34
N LEU A 1195 -24.61 20.04 -19.66
CA LEU A 1195 -24.94 18.81 -20.40
C LEU A 1195 -25.55 19.23 -21.73
N GLU A 1196 -24.84 18.97 -22.81
CA GLU A 1196 -25.33 19.24 -24.17
C GLU A 1196 -25.73 17.92 -24.81
N PHE A 1197 -27.00 17.84 -25.19
CA PHE A 1197 -27.59 16.74 -25.93
C PHE A 1197 -27.91 17.22 -27.34
N GLU A 1198 -27.41 16.51 -28.35
CA GLU A 1198 -27.68 16.79 -29.76
C GLU A 1198 -28.37 15.57 -30.39
N GLY A 1199 -29.61 15.76 -30.81
CA GLY A 1199 -30.41 14.76 -31.51
C GLY A 1199 -30.23 14.82 -33.03
N GLY A 1200 -31.15 14.15 -33.73
CA GLY A 1200 -31.26 14.14 -35.19
C GLY A 1200 -32.14 15.28 -35.72
N ILE A 1201 -32.31 15.31 -37.04
CA ILE A 1201 -33.31 16.16 -37.70
C ILE A 1201 -34.66 15.43 -37.67
N TRP A 1202 -35.76 16.14 -37.37
CA TRP A 1202 -37.07 15.51 -37.27
C TRP A 1202 -37.57 15.08 -38.65
N GLY A 1203 -37.91 13.79 -38.79
CA GLY A 1203 -38.27 13.14 -40.05
C GLY A 1203 -37.12 12.53 -40.85
N ASP A 1204 -35.89 12.59 -40.32
CA ASP A 1204 -34.72 11.87 -40.82
C ASP A 1204 -34.80 10.42 -40.28
N ALA A 1205 -35.14 9.47 -41.15
CA ALA A 1205 -35.37 8.08 -40.82
C ALA A 1205 -34.13 7.22 -41.06
N ASP A 1206 -33.23 7.66 -41.95
CA ASP A 1206 -32.02 6.95 -42.36
C ASP A 1206 -30.73 7.50 -41.71
N ASN A 1207 -30.86 8.54 -40.87
CA ASN A 1207 -29.78 9.25 -40.20
C ASN A 1207 -28.76 9.87 -41.18
N SER A 1208 -29.21 10.30 -42.36
CA SER A 1208 -28.38 10.97 -43.36
C SER A 1208 -28.01 12.42 -42.96
N GLY A 1209 -28.74 13.00 -42.01
CA GLY A 1209 -28.56 14.38 -41.55
C GLY A 1209 -29.32 15.41 -42.37
N GLU A 1210 -30.23 15.00 -43.26
CA GLU A 1210 -31.17 15.84 -44.01
C GLU A 1210 -32.54 15.14 -44.09
N VAL A 1211 -33.60 15.87 -44.44
CA VAL A 1211 -34.93 15.26 -44.69
C VAL A 1211 -35.17 15.23 -46.20
N ASP A 1212 -35.14 14.03 -46.77
CA ASP A 1212 -35.25 13.80 -48.21
C ASP A 1212 -36.24 12.69 -48.60
N LEU A 1213 -36.15 12.22 -49.85
CA LEU A 1213 -37.05 11.21 -50.39
C LEU A 1213 -36.76 9.79 -49.86
N PHE A 1214 -35.52 9.52 -49.46
CA PHE A 1214 -35.10 8.24 -48.90
C PHE A 1214 -35.66 8.04 -47.49
N ASP A 1215 -35.82 9.10 -46.70
CA ASP A 1215 -36.51 9.01 -45.41
C ASP A 1215 -37.96 8.55 -45.55
N ALA A 1216 -38.69 9.13 -46.52
CA ALA A 1216 -40.05 8.70 -46.83
C ALA A 1216 -40.08 7.25 -47.33
N LEU A 1217 -39.05 6.81 -48.06
CA LEU A 1217 -38.92 5.43 -48.53
C LEU A 1217 -38.63 4.46 -47.38
N ASP A 1218 -37.76 4.82 -46.44
CA ASP A 1218 -37.42 3.99 -45.29
C ASP A 1218 -38.61 3.84 -44.34
N ILE A 1219 -39.40 4.90 -44.14
CA ILE A 1219 -40.67 4.81 -43.40
C ILE A 1219 -41.63 3.82 -44.09
N LEU A 1220 -41.71 3.86 -45.43
CA LEU A 1220 -42.54 2.91 -46.19
C LEU A 1220 -42.01 1.48 -46.12
N ASP A 1221 -40.70 1.28 -46.26
CA ASP A 1221 -40.07 -0.03 -46.18
C ASP A 1221 -40.22 -0.62 -44.78
N PHE A 1222 -40.14 0.21 -43.74
CA PHE A 1222 -40.42 -0.21 -42.37
C PHE A 1222 -41.89 -0.59 -42.18
N TYR A 1223 -42.81 0.25 -42.63
CA TYR A 1223 -44.25 -0.01 -42.53
C TYR A 1223 -44.67 -1.29 -43.27
N LEU A 1224 -44.06 -1.56 -44.43
CA LEU A 1224 -44.28 -2.79 -45.21
C LEU A 1224 -43.54 -4.02 -44.65
N GLY A 1225 -42.70 -3.83 -43.63
CA GLY A 1225 -41.92 -4.90 -42.99
C GLY A 1225 -40.69 -5.36 -43.79
N ASN A 1226 -40.22 -4.55 -44.73
CA ASN A 1226 -38.98 -4.78 -45.49
C ASN A 1226 -37.73 -4.52 -44.64
N ILE A 1227 -37.81 -3.62 -43.66
CA ILE A 1227 -36.80 -3.38 -42.63
C ILE A 1227 -37.40 -3.56 -41.22
N GLU A 1228 -36.57 -3.85 -40.22
CA GLU A 1228 -37.03 -4.21 -38.86
C GLU A 1228 -36.93 -3.06 -37.85
N GLY A 1229 -36.32 -1.95 -38.23
CA GLY A 1229 -36.03 -0.80 -37.37
C GLY A 1229 -35.42 0.35 -38.19
N PHE A 1230 -35.33 1.52 -37.57
CA PHE A 1230 -34.65 2.70 -38.10
C PHE A 1230 -33.31 2.91 -37.41
N ASP A 1231 -32.44 3.69 -38.04
CA ASP A 1231 -31.20 4.16 -37.41
C ASP A 1231 -31.49 5.31 -36.41
N THR A 1232 -32.71 5.86 -36.41
CA THR A 1232 -33.14 6.94 -35.51
C THR A 1232 -34.20 6.48 -34.48
N TYR A 1233 -34.10 6.96 -33.23
CA TYR A 1233 -34.83 6.38 -32.08
C TYR A 1233 -36.31 6.81 -31.92
N ASP A 1234 -36.81 7.83 -32.62
CA ASP A 1234 -38.24 8.23 -32.65
C ASP A 1234 -38.58 9.30 -33.73
N TYR A 1235 -37.59 9.86 -34.42
CA TYR A 1235 -37.77 10.86 -35.49
C TYR A 1235 -38.61 10.46 -36.73
N PRO A 1236 -38.89 9.16 -37.04
CA PRO A 1236 -39.75 8.78 -38.15
C PRO A 1236 -41.25 9.07 -37.94
N ASN A 1237 -41.71 9.34 -36.71
CA ASN A 1237 -43.09 9.72 -36.40
C ASN A 1237 -43.25 11.26 -36.49
N VAL A 1238 -43.84 11.75 -37.58
CA VAL A 1238 -43.92 13.18 -37.93
C VAL A 1238 -45.35 13.70 -38.12
N ASP A 1239 -46.35 12.83 -38.34
CA ASP A 1239 -47.76 13.23 -38.53
C ASP A 1239 -48.48 13.46 -37.19
N ASP A 1240 -48.38 12.51 -36.26
CA ASP A 1240 -48.91 12.61 -34.90
C ASP A 1240 -47.94 12.03 -33.87
N LEU A 1241 -47.10 12.93 -33.34
CA LEU A 1241 -46.09 12.62 -32.32
C LEU A 1241 -46.68 11.94 -31.07
N ASN A 1242 -47.97 12.12 -30.76
CA ASN A 1242 -48.60 11.50 -29.59
C ASN A 1242 -49.25 10.14 -29.89
N SER A 1243 -49.24 9.71 -31.15
CA SER A 1243 -49.85 8.44 -31.55
C SER A 1243 -48.96 7.23 -31.27
N ASP A 1244 -47.66 7.45 -31.03
CA ASP A 1244 -46.60 6.41 -30.95
C ASP A 1244 -46.68 5.38 -32.09
N THR A 1245 -47.25 5.78 -33.23
CA THR A 1245 -47.54 4.95 -34.39
C THR A 1245 -46.70 5.46 -35.56
N ILE A 1246 -46.05 4.56 -36.28
CA ILE A 1246 -45.33 4.90 -37.53
C ILE A 1246 -46.16 4.35 -38.67
N ASP A 1247 -46.67 5.22 -39.53
CA ASP A 1247 -47.57 4.85 -40.61
C ASP A 1247 -47.28 5.51 -41.97
N LEU A 1248 -48.15 5.24 -42.94
CA LEU A 1248 -48.05 5.76 -44.30
C LEU A 1248 -48.18 7.30 -44.37
N PHE A 1249 -48.83 7.93 -43.40
CA PHE A 1249 -48.99 9.38 -43.33
C PHE A 1249 -47.69 10.06 -42.86
N ASP A 1250 -46.88 9.41 -42.03
CA ASP A 1250 -45.54 9.90 -41.70
C ASP A 1250 -44.67 10.03 -42.95
N ALA A 1251 -44.61 8.98 -43.77
CA ALA A 1251 -43.91 9.01 -45.06
C ALA A 1251 -44.46 10.11 -46.00
N LEU A 1252 -45.78 10.32 -46.01
CA LEU A 1252 -46.41 11.37 -46.80
C LEU A 1252 -46.03 12.77 -46.30
N LYS A 1253 -45.95 12.98 -44.98
CA LYS A 1253 -45.54 14.24 -44.37
C LYS A 1253 -44.09 14.57 -44.64
N VAL A 1254 -43.20 13.58 -44.56
CA VAL A 1254 -41.80 13.69 -45.00
C VAL A 1254 -41.73 14.11 -46.47
N LEU A 1255 -42.51 13.47 -47.35
CA LEU A 1255 -42.57 13.84 -48.76
C LEU A 1255 -43.11 15.27 -49.00
N ASP A 1256 -44.19 15.66 -48.31
CA ASP A 1256 -44.76 17.00 -48.40
C ASP A 1256 -43.76 18.06 -47.92
N ARG A 1257 -42.98 17.76 -46.88
CA ARG A 1257 -41.91 18.63 -46.38
C ARG A 1257 -40.80 18.76 -47.41
N TYR A 1258 -40.36 17.67 -48.03
CA TYR A 1258 -39.34 17.67 -49.09
C TYR A 1258 -39.78 18.49 -50.31
N LEU A 1259 -41.07 18.40 -50.69
CA LEU A 1259 -41.65 19.18 -51.79
C LEU A 1259 -41.94 20.66 -51.44
N GLY A 1260 -41.81 21.04 -50.17
CA GLY A 1260 -42.07 22.40 -49.67
C GLY A 1260 -43.55 22.74 -49.47
N ASN A 1261 -44.41 21.72 -49.35
CA ASN A 1261 -45.85 21.88 -49.09
C ASN A 1261 -46.15 22.21 -47.63
N VAL A 1262 -45.30 21.77 -46.70
CA VAL A 1262 -45.37 22.04 -45.25
C VAL A 1262 -44.05 22.66 -44.75
N ASN A 1263 -44.10 23.36 -43.62
CA ASN A 1263 -42.91 24.00 -43.05
C ASN A 1263 -42.03 23.03 -42.24
N GLU A 1264 -40.94 23.52 -41.64
CA GLU A 1264 -39.97 22.73 -40.85
C GLU A 1264 -40.55 21.98 -39.65
N PHE A 1265 -41.83 22.22 -39.31
CA PHE A 1265 -42.55 21.59 -38.21
C PHE A 1265 -43.71 20.70 -38.70
N TYR A 1266 -43.73 20.36 -40.00
CA TYR A 1266 -44.76 19.54 -40.67
C TYR A 1266 -46.19 20.13 -40.64
N ASN A 1267 -46.30 21.45 -40.44
CA ASN A 1267 -47.55 22.21 -40.38
C ASN A 1267 -47.95 22.84 -41.72
#